data_AF-A0A1R3HYL9-F1
#
_entry.id   AF-A0A1R3HYL9-F1
#
_cell.length_a   1.000
_cell.length_b   1.000
_cell.length_c   1.000
_cell.angle_alpha   90.00
_cell.angle_beta   90.00
_cell.angle_gamma   90.00
#
_symmetry.space_group_name_H-M   'P 1'
#
loop_
_entity.id
_entity.type
_entity.pdbx_description
1 polymer ?
#
loop_
_entity_poly.entity_id
_entity_poly.type
_entity_poly.pdbx_seq_one_letter_code
_entity_poly.pdbx_strand_id
1 'polypeptide(L)'
;MYVTRPLSWYKQFPAELAKSPSIDGPNSGILIIQDEEMIEITGCFGLCNYKIKDIQPEELPFPQNKKIDICYTSGSGKDRKTDRDPVFLIPVLDQPLSSNLYYALQTRGSHKGEAFTSSKEEEAVTCCFCCKVFPDIKPQTADHHDMYQQFEICPYSHGSFVAKSVAPDGIPPSFLGRQGWEAVTSTPRNFNLGEAQGVDISLRSRLPEFNYFPISCKNSEPVVVGKWYCPYIFIKDGRPKDQITKSMYYEMTLEQRWEQVFECDKGYNEGNVVLVDVKVEREVFRVGGINENEAILRNERIVVDGVMWFRSCSKLGGEVDIGLSLAIIERMKWEQERFGWKSKEERQERIKRVEEFGNGGIWKKFGCYILVERKFPGELDLAPQAEGPDLGVLVILDEEAEPTCCFGLCKSDFLDDLPFPQNKKIEIRYSTGTGENRRTQRDPAFFVPVLGQPLSSNRYYVLKPRGSHKGKAYTSSAKEDAITCCFFCKCFPDMKPEVADHQNIYQQFEICPPKLGRFVAKSVSPDGVPPIFLRRKGWQAVISTPRNFTLGEAPGLNKALRARLPEFSFPISCKNSELVVVGKWYCPYIFIKDGTPKDQMTKSMYYEMTLEQRWEQVFACDKGYNEGNVVVVDVQVKREVFRVGGINEKEAILRNERIVVDGVMWFRSCSKVGGEVDIGLSLAIIERMKWEQERFGWTRK
;
A
#
# COMPACT_ATOMS: atom_id res chain seq x y z
N MET A 1 -14.68 -0.51 -15.23
CA MET A 1 -13.57 0.18 -14.53
C MET A 1 -14.02 1.58 -14.20
N TYR A 2 -13.60 2.13 -13.06
CA TYR A 2 -14.12 3.41 -12.57
C TYR A 2 -13.04 4.50 -12.54
N VAL A 3 -13.39 5.69 -13.01
CA VAL A 3 -12.64 6.91 -12.69
C VAL A 3 -13.20 7.51 -11.40
N THR A 4 -12.43 8.38 -10.73
CA THR A 4 -12.91 9.08 -9.54
C THR A 4 -13.02 10.57 -9.79
N ARG A 5 -14.00 11.21 -9.18
CA ARG A 5 -14.21 12.66 -9.27
C ARG A 5 -14.62 13.21 -7.90
N PRO A 6 -14.17 14.42 -7.52
CA PRO A 6 -14.55 15.03 -6.26
C PRO A 6 -16.03 15.45 -6.27
N LEU A 7 -16.71 15.34 -5.12
CA LEU A 7 -18.12 15.70 -4.96
C LEU A 7 -18.32 17.22 -5.12
N SER A 8 -17.38 18.03 -4.62
CA SER A 8 -17.39 19.49 -4.76
C SER A 8 -17.56 19.94 -6.23
N TRP A 9 -16.89 19.25 -7.16
CA TRP A 9 -16.94 19.57 -8.58
C TRP A 9 -18.34 19.37 -9.17
N TYR A 10 -19.04 18.29 -8.82
CA TYR A 10 -20.41 18.08 -9.30
C TYR A 10 -21.42 19.06 -8.67
N LYS A 11 -21.15 19.56 -7.46
CA LYS A 11 -21.96 20.63 -6.87
C LYS A 11 -21.81 21.94 -7.65
N GLN A 12 -20.61 22.24 -8.13
CA GLN A 12 -20.35 23.43 -8.96
C GLN A 12 -20.89 23.25 -10.39
N PHE A 13 -20.84 22.02 -10.92
CA PHE A 13 -21.28 21.69 -12.28
C PHE A 13 -22.33 20.56 -12.31
N PRO A 14 -23.57 20.79 -11.84
CA PRO A 14 -24.59 19.74 -11.76
C PRO A 14 -24.96 19.10 -13.10
N ALA A 15 -24.83 19.85 -14.20
CA ALA A 15 -25.09 19.35 -15.55
C ALA A 15 -24.19 18.16 -15.95
N GLU A 16 -23.02 18.03 -15.30
CA GLU A 16 -22.08 16.94 -15.54
C GLU A 16 -22.57 15.60 -14.98
N LEU A 17 -23.51 15.60 -14.02
CA LEU A 17 -24.12 14.38 -13.47
C LEU A 17 -24.90 13.59 -14.53
N ALA A 18 -25.44 14.27 -15.53
CA ALA A 18 -26.22 13.67 -16.61
C ALA A 18 -25.36 13.06 -17.73
N LYS A 19 -24.04 13.32 -17.74
CA LYS A 19 -23.15 12.78 -18.75
C LYS A 19 -22.86 11.31 -18.46
N SER A 20 -23.05 10.48 -19.46
CA SER A 20 -22.74 9.06 -19.34
C SER A 20 -21.22 8.83 -19.35
N PRO A 21 -20.69 8.00 -18.43
CA PRO A 21 -19.29 7.58 -18.48
C PRO A 21 -18.98 6.72 -19.72
N SER A 22 -19.99 6.19 -20.41
CA SER A 22 -19.82 5.37 -21.60
C SER A 22 -19.22 6.14 -22.79
N ILE A 23 -19.19 7.48 -22.76
CA ILE A 23 -18.47 8.31 -23.73
C ILE A 23 -16.97 7.95 -23.74
N ASP A 24 -16.43 7.64 -22.56
CA ASP A 24 -15.05 7.20 -22.42
C ASP A 24 -14.87 5.72 -22.75
N GLY A 25 -15.93 5.03 -23.21
CA GLY A 25 -15.99 3.63 -23.67
C GLY A 25 -16.85 2.71 -22.78
N PRO A 26 -17.09 1.45 -23.18
CA PRO A 26 -17.99 0.54 -22.48
C PRO A 26 -17.45 0.12 -21.12
N ASN A 27 -18.32 -0.39 -20.25
CA ASN A 27 -18.02 -0.86 -18.91
C ASN A 27 -17.28 0.20 -18.06
N SER A 28 -17.68 1.47 -18.21
CA SER A 28 -17.09 2.62 -17.52
C SER A 28 -17.98 3.10 -16.38
N GLY A 29 -17.38 3.50 -15.26
CA GLY A 29 -18.12 4.04 -14.13
C GLY A 29 -17.41 5.24 -13.51
N ILE A 30 -18.13 5.96 -12.65
CA ILE A 30 -17.60 7.11 -11.89
C ILE A 30 -17.81 6.83 -10.41
N LEU A 31 -16.75 6.93 -9.61
CA LEU A 31 -16.80 6.94 -8.16
C LEU A 31 -16.65 8.39 -7.68
N ILE A 32 -17.50 8.80 -6.75
CA ILE A 32 -17.46 10.11 -6.13
C ILE A 32 -16.62 10.07 -4.87
N ILE A 33 -15.71 11.01 -4.73
CA ILE A 33 -14.90 11.19 -3.53
C ILE A 33 -15.38 12.43 -2.81
N GLN A 34 -15.72 12.30 -1.54
CA GLN A 34 -15.91 13.48 -0.69
C GLN A 34 -14.54 14.04 -0.32
N ASP A 35 -14.26 15.22 -0.85
CA ASP A 35 -13.04 16.01 -0.72
C ASP A 35 -13.11 17.03 0.45
N GLU A 36 -11.94 17.54 0.85
CA GLU A 36 -11.78 18.34 2.07
C GLU A 36 -12.47 19.70 2.02
N GLU A 37 -12.70 20.27 0.83
CA GLU A 37 -13.41 21.56 0.64
C GLU A 37 -14.84 21.54 1.22
N MET A 38 -15.44 20.35 1.40
CA MET A 38 -16.80 20.19 1.94
C MET A 38 -16.86 20.05 3.47
N ILE A 39 -15.72 20.09 4.18
CA ILE A 39 -15.66 19.82 5.63
C ILE A 39 -15.89 21.10 6.47
N GLU A 40 -15.93 22.28 5.85
CA GLU A 40 -16.26 23.54 6.53
C GLU A 40 -17.75 23.86 6.44
N ILE A 41 -18.53 23.41 7.43
CA ILE A 41 -19.88 23.95 7.65
C ILE A 41 -19.81 24.98 8.78
N THR A 42 -20.09 26.24 8.45
CA THR A 42 -20.19 27.36 9.38
C THR A 42 -21.49 27.25 10.17
N GLY A 43 -21.42 26.97 11.48
CA GLY A 43 -22.57 26.91 12.37
C GLY A 43 -22.71 28.16 13.25
N CYS A 44 -23.96 28.63 13.43
CA CYS A 44 -24.41 29.75 14.28
C CYS A 44 -23.67 31.10 14.07
N PHE A 45 -24.27 31.98 13.25
CA PHE A 45 -23.87 33.39 13.10
C PHE A 45 -22.37 33.65 12.79
N GLY A 46 -21.68 32.71 12.14
CA GLY A 46 -20.29 32.91 11.71
C GLY A 46 -19.25 32.91 12.83
N LEU A 47 -19.58 32.38 14.01
CA LEU A 47 -18.71 32.44 15.20
C LEU A 47 -18.09 31.09 15.60
N CYS A 48 -18.44 29.98 14.95
CA CYS A 48 -17.93 28.65 15.30
C CYS A 48 -17.68 27.79 14.05
N ASN A 49 -16.41 27.47 13.78
CA ASN A 49 -16.01 26.42 12.83
C ASN A 49 -15.84 25.10 13.60
N TYR A 50 -16.61 24.07 13.29
CA TYR A 50 -16.38 22.72 13.81
C TYR A 50 -16.44 21.67 12.68
N LYS A 51 -15.43 20.80 12.61
CA LYS A 51 -15.34 19.70 11.63
C LYS A 51 -16.27 18.56 12.07
N ILE A 52 -17.39 18.33 11.37
CA ILE A 52 -18.29 17.19 11.64
C ILE A 52 -17.72 15.93 10.94
N LYS A 53 -17.43 14.87 11.71
CA LYS A 53 -16.88 13.61 11.18
C LYS A 53 -17.92 12.72 10.45
N ASP A 54 -19.22 12.90 10.75
CA ASP A 54 -20.33 12.16 10.15
C ASP A 54 -21.32 13.15 9.52
N ILE A 55 -21.35 13.23 8.18
CA ILE A 55 -22.27 14.13 7.47
C ILE A 55 -23.51 13.33 7.08
N GLN A 56 -24.68 13.92 7.30
CA GLN A 56 -25.93 13.47 6.69
C GLN A 56 -25.99 14.05 5.27
N PRO A 57 -25.66 13.29 4.22
CA PRO A 57 -25.86 13.76 2.86
C PRO A 57 -27.35 14.03 2.62
N GLU A 58 -27.68 15.29 2.34
CA GLU A 58 -29.04 15.70 2.00
C GLU A 58 -29.36 15.50 0.51
N GLU A 59 -28.33 15.28 -0.31
CA GLU A 59 -28.42 15.22 -1.77
C GLU A 59 -27.60 14.05 -2.34
N LEU A 60 -28.01 13.61 -3.54
CA LEU A 60 -27.30 12.63 -4.37
C LEU A 60 -26.32 13.34 -5.32
N PRO A 61 -25.24 12.68 -5.77
CA PRO A 61 -24.86 11.29 -5.52
C PRO A 61 -24.11 11.09 -4.18
N PHE A 62 -24.17 9.86 -3.65
CA PHE A 62 -23.39 9.54 -2.44
C PHE A 62 -21.89 9.35 -2.72
N PRO A 63 -21.00 9.72 -1.78
CA PRO A 63 -19.56 9.50 -1.92
C PRO A 63 -19.16 8.04 -1.66
N GLN A 64 -18.27 7.49 -2.49
CA GLN A 64 -17.77 6.11 -2.46
C GLN A 64 -16.52 5.90 -1.61
N ASN A 65 -15.86 6.99 -1.16
CA ASN A 65 -14.81 6.93 -0.13
C ASN A 65 -15.39 6.90 1.30
N LYS A 66 -16.72 6.82 1.45
CA LYS A 66 -17.42 6.73 2.72
C LYS A 66 -18.26 5.46 2.80
N LYS A 67 -18.47 4.99 4.02
CA LYS A 67 -19.46 3.96 4.35
C LYS A 67 -20.78 4.65 4.70
N ILE A 68 -21.89 4.07 4.24
CA ILE A 68 -23.23 4.65 4.44
C ILE A 68 -23.99 3.79 5.44
N ASP A 69 -24.52 4.41 6.49
CA ASP A 69 -25.47 3.81 7.41
C ASP A 69 -26.87 4.33 7.06
N ILE A 70 -27.71 3.45 6.51
CA ILE A 70 -29.12 3.77 6.24
C ILE A 70 -29.86 3.73 7.56
N CYS A 71 -30.42 4.87 7.95
CA CYS A 71 -31.06 5.08 9.25
C CYS A 71 -32.55 5.31 9.05
N TYR A 72 -33.38 4.50 9.71
CA TYR A 72 -34.82 4.71 9.76
C TYR A 72 -35.26 4.86 11.22
N THR A 73 -35.88 6.01 11.53
CA THR A 73 -36.42 6.27 12.87
C THR A 73 -37.93 6.02 12.86
N SER A 74 -38.39 5.15 13.76
CA SER A 74 -39.82 4.89 14.00
C SER A 74 -40.20 5.18 15.45
N GLY A 75 -41.48 5.48 15.68
CA GLY A 75 -42.03 5.78 17.00
C GLY A 75 -41.93 7.27 17.39
N SER A 76 -42.66 7.65 18.44
CA SER A 76 -42.68 9.01 18.98
C SER A 76 -42.35 9.01 20.48
N GLY A 77 -41.73 10.10 20.96
CA GLY A 77 -41.40 10.24 22.39
C GLY A 77 -40.41 9.18 22.89
N LYS A 78 -40.79 8.42 23.92
CA LYS A 78 -39.93 7.44 24.61
C LYS A 78 -39.74 6.12 23.86
N ASP A 79 -40.59 5.83 22.87
CA ASP A 79 -40.54 4.59 22.08
C ASP A 79 -39.82 4.77 20.74
N ARG A 80 -39.01 5.84 20.62
CA ARG A 80 -38.22 6.13 19.41
C ARG A 80 -37.15 5.06 19.23
N LYS A 81 -37.26 4.28 18.15
CA LYS A 81 -36.27 3.29 17.73
C LYS A 81 -35.64 3.72 16.41
N THR A 82 -34.31 3.69 16.35
CA THR A 82 -33.57 3.95 15.11
C THR A 82 -32.90 2.67 14.66
N ASP A 83 -33.38 2.12 13.56
CA ASP A 83 -32.76 1.00 12.87
C ASP A 83 -31.63 1.54 11.99
N ARG A 84 -30.49 0.84 11.94
CA ARG A 84 -29.29 1.24 11.20
C ARG A 84 -28.76 0.07 10.39
N ASP A 85 -28.76 0.24 9.08
CA ASP A 85 -28.34 -0.79 8.12
C ASP A 85 -27.10 -0.30 7.36
N PRO A 86 -25.90 -0.82 7.71
CA PRO A 86 -24.66 -0.33 7.15
C PRO A 86 -24.37 -0.97 5.78
N VAL A 87 -24.32 -0.15 4.73
CA VAL A 87 -24.17 -0.56 3.33
C VAL A 87 -23.02 0.14 2.61
N PHE A 88 -22.48 -0.51 1.58
CA PHE A 88 -21.71 0.16 0.53
C PHE A 88 -22.58 0.29 -0.71
N LEU A 89 -22.55 1.46 -1.34
CA LEU A 89 -23.25 1.75 -2.58
C LEU A 89 -22.23 1.97 -3.70
N ILE A 90 -22.22 1.09 -4.69
CA ILE A 90 -21.36 1.20 -5.88
C ILE A 90 -22.23 1.64 -7.05
N PRO A 91 -21.92 2.76 -7.73
CA PRO A 91 -22.64 3.18 -8.94
C PRO A 91 -22.62 2.11 -10.03
N VAL A 92 -23.74 1.90 -10.71
CA VAL A 92 -23.84 0.93 -11.81
C VAL A 92 -22.99 1.38 -13.01
N LEU A 93 -22.34 0.42 -13.69
CA LEU A 93 -21.51 0.70 -14.88
C LEU A 93 -22.37 1.25 -16.03
N ASP A 94 -21.75 2.09 -16.87
CA ASP A 94 -22.32 2.70 -18.07
C ASP A 94 -23.57 3.57 -17.84
N GLN A 95 -23.87 3.90 -16.59
CA GLN A 95 -24.97 4.77 -16.21
C GLN A 95 -24.45 6.14 -15.76
N PRO A 96 -25.14 7.24 -16.14
CA PRO A 96 -24.82 8.56 -15.61
C PRO A 96 -25.12 8.61 -14.11
N LEU A 97 -24.41 9.45 -13.36
CA LEU A 97 -24.64 9.58 -11.92
C LEU A 97 -26.04 10.12 -11.59
N SER A 98 -26.65 10.89 -12.49
CA SER A 98 -28.04 11.37 -12.36
C SER A 98 -29.09 10.25 -12.38
N SER A 99 -28.73 9.05 -12.84
CA SER A 99 -29.61 7.88 -12.78
C SER A 99 -29.80 7.36 -11.35
N ASN A 100 -28.90 7.71 -10.44
CA ASN A 100 -28.90 7.26 -9.04
C ASN A 100 -29.01 5.73 -8.89
N LEU A 101 -28.43 4.99 -9.84
CA LEU A 101 -28.42 3.53 -9.84
C LEU A 101 -27.20 3.01 -9.08
N TYR A 102 -27.43 2.16 -8.10
CA TYR A 102 -26.39 1.58 -7.24
C TYR A 102 -26.59 0.08 -7.02
N TYR A 103 -25.47 -0.64 -6.90
CA TYR A 103 -25.41 -1.92 -6.20
C TYR A 103 -25.32 -1.66 -4.70
N ALA A 104 -26.16 -2.33 -3.91
CA ALA A 104 -26.12 -2.25 -2.45
C ALA A 104 -25.46 -3.50 -1.86
N LEU A 105 -24.44 -3.31 -1.02
CA LEU A 105 -23.63 -4.39 -0.46
C LEU A 105 -23.62 -4.39 1.06
N GLN A 106 -23.68 -5.57 1.65
CA GLN A 106 -23.68 -5.72 3.10
C GLN A 106 -22.25 -5.62 3.69
N THR A 107 -22.10 -4.74 4.69
CA THR A 107 -20.77 -4.42 5.26
C THR A 107 -20.40 -5.21 6.51
N ARG A 108 -21.37 -5.88 7.16
CA ARG A 108 -21.22 -6.56 8.45
C ARG A 108 -22.00 -7.88 8.49
N GLY A 109 -21.65 -8.76 9.44
CA GLY A 109 -22.38 -9.99 9.68
C GLY A 109 -21.80 -11.23 8.97
N SER A 110 -22.63 -12.27 8.84
CA SER A 110 -22.29 -13.52 8.13
C SER A 110 -22.17 -13.29 6.63
N HIS A 111 -23.05 -12.48 6.08
CA HIS A 111 -23.21 -12.12 4.67
C HIS A 111 -22.38 -10.88 4.27
N LYS A 112 -21.28 -10.60 4.99
CA LYS A 112 -20.41 -9.45 4.68
C LYS A 112 -19.77 -9.63 3.30
N GLY A 113 -19.89 -8.62 2.43
CA GLY A 113 -19.40 -8.66 1.05
C GLY A 113 -20.39 -9.29 0.05
N GLU A 114 -21.62 -9.57 0.47
CA GLU A 114 -22.70 -10.03 -0.42
C GLU A 114 -23.59 -8.85 -0.81
N ALA A 115 -24.21 -8.94 -1.99
CA ALA A 115 -25.13 -7.95 -2.53
C ALA A 115 -26.56 -8.20 -2.05
N PHE A 116 -27.26 -7.11 -1.75
CA PHE A 116 -28.69 -7.17 -1.51
C PHE A 116 -29.44 -7.39 -2.83
N THR A 117 -30.50 -8.18 -2.78
CA THR A 117 -31.30 -8.55 -3.96
C THR A 117 -32.77 -8.26 -3.69
N SER A 118 -33.47 -7.73 -4.69
CA SER A 118 -34.92 -7.57 -4.68
C SER A 118 -35.62 -8.93 -4.70
N SER A 119 -36.68 -9.06 -3.90
CA SER A 119 -37.63 -10.17 -4.01
C SER A 119 -38.52 -9.99 -5.23
N LYS A 120 -39.05 -11.07 -5.78
CA LYS A 120 -40.03 -10.98 -6.86
C LYS A 120 -41.43 -10.82 -6.31
N GLU A 121 -42.30 -10.10 -7.02
CA GLU A 121 -43.72 -9.96 -6.62
C GLU A 121 -44.44 -11.32 -6.43
N GLU A 122 -44.04 -12.34 -7.20
CA GLU A 122 -44.58 -13.69 -7.12
C GLU A 122 -44.20 -14.45 -5.84
N GLU A 123 -43.15 -14.02 -5.14
CA GLU A 123 -42.67 -14.62 -3.89
C GLU A 123 -43.39 -14.04 -2.65
N ALA A 124 -44.44 -13.23 -2.87
CA ALA A 124 -45.29 -12.69 -1.83
C ALA A 124 -45.89 -13.79 -0.95
N VAL A 125 -45.56 -13.78 0.33
CA VAL A 125 -46.18 -14.65 1.32
C VAL A 125 -47.47 -13.98 1.79
N THR A 126 -48.58 -14.71 1.75
CA THR A 126 -49.84 -14.22 2.34
C THR A 126 -49.73 -14.33 3.86
N CYS A 127 -49.83 -13.21 4.57
CA CYS A 127 -49.85 -13.13 6.02
C CYS A 127 -51.28 -12.86 6.55
N CYS A 128 -51.47 -12.93 7.87
CA CYS A 128 -52.77 -12.75 8.52
C CYS A 128 -53.48 -11.48 8.04
N PHE A 129 -54.80 -11.57 7.82
CA PHE A 129 -55.65 -10.51 7.23
C PHE A 129 -55.46 -10.24 5.72
N CYS A 130 -55.02 -11.25 4.95
CA CYS A 130 -54.87 -11.16 3.48
C CYS A 130 -53.84 -10.11 3.02
N CYS A 131 -52.89 -9.73 3.88
CA CYS A 131 -51.80 -8.84 3.48
C CYS A 131 -50.69 -9.65 2.78
N LYS A 132 -50.16 -9.10 1.67
CA LYS A 132 -48.96 -9.64 1.02
C LYS A 132 -47.73 -9.15 1.79
N VAL A 133 -46.91 -10.08 2.27
CA VAL A 133 -45.63 -9.81 2.92
C VAL A 133 -44.53 -10.32 2.00
N PHE A 134 -43.60 -9.44 1.66
CA PHE A 134 -42.46 -9.76 0.83
C PHE A 134 -41.26 -10.01 1.74
N PRO A 135 -40.79 -11.25 1.87
CA PRO A 135 -39.65 -11.54 2.72
C PRO A 135 -38.38 -10.94 2.11
N ASP A 136 -37.57 -10.29 2.96
CA ASP A 136 -36.26 -9.82 2.53
C ASP A 136 -35.39 -11.03 2.14
N ILE A 137 -34.98 -11.09 0.87
CA ILE A 137 -34.04 -12.11 0.40
C ILE A 137 -32.70 -11.93 1.11
N LYS A 138 -32.11 -13.03 1.57
CA LYS A 138 -30.76 -13.00 2.15
C LYS A 138 -29.78 -12.54 1.08
N PRO A 139 -28.83 -11.64 1.42
CA PRO A 139 -27.83 -11.19 0.46
C PRO A 139 -27.11 -12.36 -0.21
N GLN A 140 -26.75 -12.16 -1.48
CA GLN A 140 -26.20 -13.17 -2.36
C GLN A 140 -24.86 -12.72 -2.94
N THR A 141 -24.18 -13.62 -3.65
CA THR A 141 -22.93 -13.24 -4.33
C THR A 141 -23.22 -12.15 -5.35
N ALA A 142 -22.43 -11.07 -5.30
CA ALA A 142 -22.61 -9.94 -6.19
C ALA A 142 -22.43 -10.33 -7.65
N ASP A 143 -23.46 -10.05 -8.46
CA ASP A 143 -23.48 -10.18 -9.91
C ASP A 143 -23.91 -8.87 -10.55
N HIS A 144 -22.99 -8.26 -11.28
CA HIS A 144 -23.22 -7.00 -11.99
C HIS A 144 -24.24 -7.10 -13.14
N HIS A 145 -24.56 -8.29 -13.65
CA HIS A 145 -25.61 -8.47 -14.66
C HIS A 145 -27.00 -8.66 -14.06
N ASP A 146 -27.09 -8.94 -12.76
CA ASP A 146 -28.36 -9.17 -12.08
C ASP A 146 -29.07 -7.84 -11.80
N MET A 147 -30.14 -7.58 -12.56
CA MET A 147 -30.94 -6.37 -12.41
C MET A 147 -31.68 -6.30 -11.07
N TYR A 148 -31.91 -7.42 -10.38
CA TYR A 148 -32.52 -7.42 -9.04
C TYR A 148 -31.54 -6.97 -7.95
N GLN A 149 -30.23 -6.88 -8.24
CA GLN A 149 -29.22 -6.33 -7.34
C GLN A 149 -28.96 -4.83 -7.56
N GLN A 150 -29.67 -4.22 -8.51
CA GLN A 150 -29.56 -2.81 -8.85
C GLN A 150 -30.75 -2.03 -8.30
N PHE A 151 -30.45 -0.90 -7.66
CA PHE A 151 -31.45 -0.06 -7.01
C PHE A 151 -31.34 1.38 -7.48
N GLU A 152 -32.48 1.98 -7.83
CA GLU A 152 -32.61 3.43 -8.03
C GLU A 152 -32.90 4.10 -6.69
N ILE A 153 -32.05 5.02 -6.27
CA ILE A 153 -32.29 5.81 -5.05
C ILE A 153 -32.92 7.14 -5.43
N CYS A 154 -34.11 7.41 -4.88
CA CYS A 154 -34.87 8.63 -5.12
C CYS A 154 -34.92 9.48 -3.84
N PRO A 155 -34.79 10.81 -3.95
CA PRO A 155 -35.16 11.72 -2.87
C PRO A 155 -36.65 11.59 -2.52
N TYR A 156 -36.99 11.66 -1.24
CA TYR A 156 -38.38 11.54 -0.74
C TYR A 156 -38.87 12.82 -0.06
N SER A 157 -38.14 13.31 0.95
CA SER A 157 -38.35 14.61 1.61
C SER A 157 -37.00 15.24 1.95
N HIS A 158 -36.96 16.43 2.55
CA HIS A 158 -35.71 17.14 2.89
C HIS A 158 -34.68 16.22 3.57
N GLY A 159 -33.65 15.81 2.81
CA GLY A 159 -32.56 14.93 3.25
C GLY A 159 -32.90 13.45 3.44
N SER A 160 -34.08 12.99 3.03
CA SER A 160 -34.52 11.60 3.14
C SER A 160 -34.73 10.94 1.77
N PHE A 161 -34.63 9.62 1.73
CA PHE A 161 -34.58 8.84 0.50
C PHE A 161 -35.51 7.62 0.55
N VAL A 162 -35.74 7.04 -0.62
CA VAL A 162 -36.39 5.75 -0.84
C VAL A 162 -35.71 5.07 -2.01
N ALA A 163 -35.53 3.75 -1.97
CA ALA A 163 -35.01 2.99 -3.10
C ALA A 163 -36.10 2.22 -3.82
N LYS A 164 -35.96 2.07 -5.14
CA LYS A 164 -36.77 1.21 -6.00
C LYS A 164 -35.88 0.13 -6.64
N SER A 165 -36.44 -1.03 -6.94
CA SER A 165 -35.74 -2.00 -7.77
C SER A 165 -35.68 -1.51 -9.21
N VAL A 166 -34.57 -1.80 -9.89
CA VAL A 166 -34.49 -1.62 -11.35
C VAL A 166 -35.28 -2.72 -12.07
N ALA A 167 -35.43 -3.90 -11.46
CA ALA A 167 -36.27 -4.97 -11.98
C ALA A 167 -37.76 -4.54 -11.93
N PRO A 168 -38.52 -4.63 -13.03
CA PRO A 168 -39.93 -4.20 -13.07
C PRO A 168 -40.85 -4.88 -12.06
N ASP A 169 -40.55 -6.14 -11.72
CA ASP A 169 -41.25 -7.00 -10.75
C ASP A 169 -40.47 -7.16 -9.44
N GLY A 170 -39.41 -6.36 -9.25
CA GLY A 170 -38.54 -6.43 -8.09
C GLY A 170 -39.03 -5.55 -6.94
N ILE A 171 -39.08 -6.12 -5.75
CA ILE A 171 -39.35 -5.42 -4.51
C ILE A 171 -38.06 -5.30 -3.71
N PRO A 172 -37.54 -4.08 -3.47
CA PRO A 172 -36.29 -3.89 -2.75
C PRO A 172 -36.38 -4.37 -1.29
N PRO A 173 -35.25 -4.74 -0.67
CA PRO A 173 -35.22 -5.06 0.75
C PRO A 173 -35.85 -3.96 1.59
N SER A 174 -36.53 -4.34 2.67
CA SER A 174 -37.39 -3.44 3.43
C SER A 174 -36.66 -2.21 3.97
N PHE A 175 -35.39 -2.31 4.36
CA PHE A 175 -34.61 -1.15 4.83
C PHE A 175 -34.30 -0.12 3.72
N LEU A 176 -34.20 -0.56 2.46
CA LEU A 176 -34.00 0.29 1.28
C LEU A 176 -35.33 0.80 0.73
N GLY A 177 -36.37 -0.04 0.71
CA GLY A 177 -37.69 0.29 0.16
C GLY A 177 -38.59 1.12 1.07
N ARG A 178 -38.29 1.20 2.37
CA ARG A 178 -39.03 2.07 3.31
C ARG A 178 -38.90 3.54 2.90
N GLN A 179 -40.00 4.27 2.95
CA GLN A 179 -39.99 5.68 2.60
C GLN A 179 -39.38 6.52 3.74
N GLY A 180 -38.48 7.44 3.38
CA GLY A 180 -37.96 8.46 4.28
C GLY A 180 -36.83 8.00 5.19
N TRP A 181 -35.99 7.06 4.74
CA TRP A 181 -34.74 6.76 5.45
C TRP A 181 -33.69 7.85 5.18
N GLU A 182 -32.80 8.08 6.14
CA GLU A 182 -31.70 9.04 6.06
C GLU A 182 -30.37 8.30 5.87
N ALA A 183 -29.45 8.87 5.11
CA ALA A 183 -28.09 8.35 5.01
C ALA A 183 -27.19 9.06 6.03
N VAL A 184 -26.37 8.28 6.74
CA VAL A 184 -25.29 8.81 7.59
C VAL A 184 -23.97 8.28 7.04
N THR A 185 -23.05 9.17 6.68
CA THR A 185 -21.74 8.78 6.18
C THR A 185 -20.74 8.64 7.33
N SER A 186 -19.84 7.67 7.21
CA SER A 186 -18.69 7.50 8.12
C SER A 186 -17.47 7.10 7.31
N THR A 187 -16.27 7.46 7.76
CA THR A 187 -15.03 7.11 7.05
C THR A 187 -14.47 5.79 7.60
N PRO A 188 -14.45 4.70 6.83
CA PRO A 188 -13.84 3.45 7.29
C PRO A 188 -12.31 3.55 7.26
N ARG A 189 -11.64 3.08 8.32
CA ARG A 189 -10.20 3.29 8.56
C ARG A 189 -9.25 2.56 7.60
N ASN A 190 -9.73 1.51 6.92
CA ASN A 190 -8.92 0.68 6.01
C ASN A 190 -9.30 0.93 4.54
N PHE A 191 -9.91 2.07 4.22
CA PHE A 191 -10.44 2.37 2.90
C PHE A 191 -9.82 3.65 2.38
N ASN A 192 -8.81 3.53 1.52
CA ASN A 192 -8.20 4.66 0.84
C ASN A 192 -8.64 4.65 -0.62
N LEU A 193 -9.67 5.44 -0.96
CA LEU A 193 -10.04 5.71 -2.35
C LEU A 193 -9.48 7.07 -2.75
N GLY A 194 -8.36 7.06 -3.48
CA GLY A 194 -7.70 8.27 -3.98
C GLY A 194 -8.14 8.66 -5.38
N GLU A 195 -7.49 9.66 -5.96
CA GLU A 195 -7.81 10.12 -7.31
C GLU A 195 -7.35 9.16 -8.43
N ALA A 196 -8.19 9.03 -9.45
CA ALA A 196 -7.99 8.25 -10.66
C ALA A 196 -8.72 8.93 -11.83
N GLN A 197 -7.98 9.63 -12.69
CA GLN A 197 -8.57 10.43 -13.77
C GLN A 197 -8.90 9.61 -15.04
N GLY A 198 -8.47 8.34 -15.11
CA GLY A 198 -8.55 7.52 -16.31
C GLY A 198 -7.22 7.53 -17.08
N VAL A 199 -7.27 7.52 -18.41
CA VAL A 199 -6.07 7.61 -19.27
C VAL A 199 -5.64 9.07 -19.42
N ASP A 200 -4.36 9.33 -19.21
CA ASP A 200 -3.71 10.55 -19.70
C ASP A 200 -3.30 10.34 -21.16
N ILE A 201 -4.15 10.80 -22.08
CA ILE A 201 -3.95 10.66 -23.53
C ILE A 201 -2.64 11.32 -23.98
N SER A 202 -2.32 12.48 -23.41
CA SER A 202 -1.13 13.26 -23.76
C SER A 202 0.15 12.57 -23.29
N LEU A 203 0.13 11.96 -22.11
CA LEU A 203 1.26 11.17 -21.59
C LEU A 203 1.41 9.86 -22.36
N ARG A 204 0.33 9.11 -22.58
CA ARG A 204 0.33 7.86 -23.35
C ARG A 204 0.85 8.04 -24.78
N SER A 205 0.58 9.20 -25.40
CA SER A 205 1.03 9.51 -26.76
C SER A 205 2.49 9.94 -26.85
N ARG A 206 3.08 10.43 -25.75
CA ARG A 206 4.50 10.85 -25.72
C ARG A 206 5.48 9.67 -25.70
N LEU A 207 5.01 8.48 -25.31
CA LEU A 207 5.79 7.27 -25.06
C LEU A 207 6.84 7.46 -23.94
N PRO A 208 7.32 6.37 -23.31
CA PRO A 208 8.43 6.46 -22.36
C PRO A 208 9.70 6.95 -23.06
N GLU A 209 10.51 7.77 -22.38
CA GLU A 209 11.72 8.30 -22.98
C GLU A 209 12.73 7.17 -23.30
N PHE A 210 13.10 7.07 -24.58
CA PHE A 210 13.97 5.99 -25.05
C PHE A 210 15.46 6.23 -24.76
N ASN A 211 15.89 7.49 -24.68
CA ASN A 211 17.31 7.86 -24.74
C ASN A 211 18.04 7.88 -23.39
N TYR A 212 17.32 7.73 -22.26
CA TYR A 212 17.88 7.96 -20.92
C TYR A 212 18.15 6.68 -20.11
N PHE A 213 17.88 5.49 -20.65
CA PHE A 213 18.17 4.22 -19.95
C PHE A 213 19.37 3.48 -20.60
N PRO A 214 20.33 2.97 -19.80
CA PRO A 214 21.49 2.23 -20.33
C PRO A 214 21.08 0.97 -21.10
N ILE A 215 21.82 0.60 -22.16
CA ILE A 215 21.60 -0.64 -22.93
C ILE A 215 21.77 -1.91 -22.05
N SER A 216 22.46 -1.80 -20.90
CA SER A 216 22.54 -2.89 -19.92
C SER A 216 21.22 -3.17 -19.19
N CYS A 217 20.28 -2.23 -19.22
CA CYS A 217 18.96 -2.40 -18.64
C CYS A 217 18.04 -3.09 -19.65
N LYS A 218 17.56 -4.28 -19.29
CA LYS A 218 16.64 -5.04 -20.15
C LYS A 218 15.30 -4.33 -20.38
N ASN A 219 14.91 -3.42 -19.48
CA ASN A 219 13.66 -2.68 -19.58
C ASN A 219 13.89 -1.21 -19.19
N SER A 220 13.10 -0.30 -19.76
CA SER A 220 13.00 1.07 -19.24
C SER A 220 12.17 1.08 -17.95
N GLU A 221 12.27 2.19 -17.20
CA GLU A 221 11.34 2.45 -16.10
C GLU A 221 9.90 2.52 -16.65
N PRO A 222 8.92 1.94 -15.92
CA PRO A 222 7.53 2.01 -16.31
C PRO A 222 6.95 3.41 -16.08
N VAL A 223 6.15 3.86 -17.04
CA VAL A 223 5.40 5.11 -16.98
C VAL A 223 3.92 4.77 -16.84
N VAL A 224 3.29 5.14 -15.74
CA VAL A 224 1.84 4.99 -15.54
C VAL A 224 1.13 6.04 -16.40
N VAL A 225 0.40 5.59 -17.41
CA VAL A 225 -0.33 6.44 -18.37
C VAL A 225 -1.85 6.37 -18.20
N GLY A 226 -2.33 5.50 -17.32
CA GLY A 226 -3.73 5.46 -16.94
C GLY A 226 -3.94 4.85 -15.56
N LYS A 227 -4.95 5.35 -14.85
CA LYS A 227 -5.32 4.90 -13.51
C LYS A 227 -6.83 4.87 -13.33
N TRP A 228 -7.33 3.78 -12.76
CA TRP A 228 -8.74 3.54 -12.43
C TRP A 228 -8.86 2.77 -11.12
N TYR A 229 -10.07 2.67 -10.60
CA TYR A 229 -10.43 1.73 -9.55
C TYR A 229 -11.42 0.68 -10.05
N CYS A 230 -11.29 -0.52 -9.53
CA CYS A 230 -12.17 -1.65 -9.79
C CYS A 230 -12.76 -2.13 -8.46
N PRO A 231 -14.05 -1.91 -8.18
CA PRO A 231 -14.69 -2.47 -7.00
C PRO A 231 -14.56 -4.00 -6.95
N TYR A 232 -14.44 -4.58 -5.76
CA TYR A 232 -14.20 -6.02 -5.59
C TYR A 232 -15.27 -6.90 -6.25
N ILE A 233 -16.49 -6.41 -6.48
CA ILE A 233 -17.54 -7.20 -7.16
C ILE A 233 -17.09 -7.69 -8.55
N PHE A 234 -16.16 -6.96 -9.19
CA PHE A 234 -15.61 -7.25 -10.50
C PHE A 234 -14.30 -8.09 -10.47
N ILE A 235 -13.73 -8.35 -9.29
CA ILE A 235 -12.45 -9.06 -9.08
C ILE A 235 -12.62 -10.15 -8.02
N LYS A 236 -12.33 -11.40 -8.38
CA LYS A 236 -12.45 -12.56 -7.50
C LYS A 236 -11.05 -13.06 -7.09
N ASP A 237 -10.60 -12.75 -5.88
CA ASP A 237 -9.30 -13.16 -5.31
C ASP A 237 -9.45 -13.84 -3.94
N GLY A 238 -10.67 -14.23 -3.58
CA GLY A 238 -10.98 -14.91 -2.33
C GLY A 238 -12.48 -14.89 -1.98
N ARG A 239 -12.80 -15.18 -0.73
CA ARG A 239 -14.19 -15.07 -0.23
C ARG A 239 -14.57 -13.60 -0.07
N PRO A 240 -15.78 -13.15 -0.48
CA PRO A 240 -16.16 -11.73 -0.47
C PRO A 240 -15.92 -11.01 0.87
N LYS A 241 -16.17 -11.71 1.98
CA LYS A 241 -15.92 -11.21 3.34
C LYS A 241 -14.46 -10.87 3.60
N ASP A 242 -13.55 -11.68 3.10
CA ASP A 242 -12.11 -11.49 3.26
C ASP A 242 -11.64 -10.39 2.31
N GLN A 243 -12.09 -10.41 1.04
CA GLN A 243 -11.78 -9.38 0.03
C GLN A 243 -12.14 -7.98 0.54
N ILE A 244 -13.40 -7.74 0.94
CA ILE A 244 -13.85 -6.41 1.36
C ILE A 244 -13.21 -5.96 2.69
N THR A 245 -12.63 -6.88 3.46
CA THR A 245 -11.83 -6.53 4.66
C THR A 245 -10.43 -6.08 4.26
N LYS A 246 -9.90 -6.62 3.17
CA LYS A 246 -8.58 -6.35 2.62
C LYS A 246 -8.59 -5.11 1.72
N SER A 247 -9.43 -5.11 0.68
CA SER A 247 -9.67 -3.97 -0.19
C SER A 247 -11.08 -4.01 -0.81
N MET A 248 -11.77 -2.87 -0.76
CA MET A 248 -13.05 -2.68 -1.46
C MET A 248 -12.88 -2.28 -2.93
N TYR A 249 -11.81 -1.54 -3.23
CA TYR A 249 -11.50 -1.01 -4.55
C TYR A 249 -10.06 -1.39 -4.90
N TYR A 250 -9.85 -2.11 -5.98
CA TYR A 250 -8.51 -2.42 -6.48
C TYR A 250 -8.05 -1.31 -7.40
N GLU A 251 -6.82 -0.85 -7.23
CA GLU A 251 -6.23 0.10 -8.16
C GLU A 251 -5.90 -0.64 -9.46
N MET A 252 -6.24 -0.05 -10.60
CA MET A 252 -5.90 -0.58 -11.91
C MET A 252 -5.06 0.45 -12.63
N THR A 253 -3.81 0.11 -12.93
CA THR A 253 -2.90 0.97 -13.70
C THR A 253 -2.70 0.45 -15.11
N LEU A 254 -2.49 1.36 -16.05
CA LEU A 254 -1.95 1.09 -17.37
C LEU A 254 -0.57 1.71 -17.44
N GLU A 255 0.44 0.88 -17.63
CA GLU A 255 1.84 1.26 -17.69
C GLU A 255 2.42 1.05 -19.09
N GLN A 256 3.29 1.95 -19.51
CA GLN A 256 4.11 1.83 -20.72
C GLN A 256 5.58 1.70 -20.35
N ARG A 257 6.30 0.79 -21.02
CA ARG A 257 7.76 0.68 -20.92
C ARG A 257 8.37 0.09 -22.18
N TRP A 258 9.66 0.33 -22.40
CA TRP A 258 10.45 -0.36 -23.40
C TRP A 258 10.99 -1.68 -22.82
N GLU A 259 10.84 -2.78 -23.55
CA GLU A 259 11.38 -4.10 -23.19
C GLU A 259 12.32 -4.61 -24.28
N GLN A 260 13.51 -5.06 -23.87
CA GLN A 260 14.51 -5.60 -24.77
C GLN A 260 14.08 -6.98 -25.26
N VAL A 261 14.05 -7.14 -26.58
CA VAL A 261 13.71 -8.41 -27.24
C VAL A 261 14.90 -9.06 -27.92
N PHE A 262 15.96 -8.30 -28.19
CA PHE A 262 17.18 -8.79 -28.81
C PHE A 262 18.39 -7.97 -28.33
N GLU A 263 19.54 -8.63 -28.24
CA GLU A 263 20.81 -8.04 -27.85
C GLU A 263 21.94 -8.73 -28.62
N CYS A 264 22.89 -7.95 -29.12
CA CYS A 264 24.15 -8.49 -29.64
C CYS A 264 25.32 -7.54 -29.36
N ASP A 265 26.49 -8.12 -29.09
CA ASP A 265 27.75 -7.41 -28.95
C ASP A 265 28.57 -7.63 -30.21
N LYS A 266 29.34 -6.62 -30.64
CA LYS A 266 30.18 -6.75 -31.84
C LYS A 266 31.39 -7.62 -31.54
N GLY A 267 31.46 -8.80 -32.14
CA GLY A 267 32.66 -9.64 -32.14
C GLY A 267 33.79 -9.05 -33.00
N TYR A 268 35.05 -9.41 -32.73
CA TYR A 268 36.24 -8.89 -33.44
C TYR A 268 36.23 -9.12 -34.97
N ASN A 269 35.39 -10.03 -35.49
CA ASN A 269 35.32 -10.43 -36.90
C ASN A 269 33.91 -10.29 -37.52
N GLU A 270 32.98 -9.59 -36.88
CA GLU A 270 31.61 -9.44 -37.39
C GLU A 270 31.47 -8.20 -38.28
N GLY A 271 30.77 -8.36 -39.41
CA GLY A 271 30.44 -7.27 -40.32
C GLY A 271 29.59 -6.19 -39.66
N ASN A 272 29.44 -5.03 -40.31
CA ASN A 272 28.63 -3.91 -39.80
C ASN A 272 27.10 -4.12 -39.91
N VAL A 273 26.64 -5.37 -40.01
CA VAL A 273 25.24 -5.73 -40.24
C VAL A 273 24.72 -6.51 -39.05
N VAL A 274 23.61 -6.07 -38.47
CA VAL A 274 22.90 -6.78 -37.40
C VAL A 274 21.62 -7.40 -37.94
N LEU A 275 21.49 -8.72 -37.77
CA LEU A 275 20.30 -9.49 -38.12
C LEU A 275 19.47 -9.74 -36.86
N VAL A 276 18.30 -9.11 -36.77
CA VAL A 276 17.34 -9.35 -35.69
C VAL A 276 16.30 -10.35 -36.17
N ASP A 277 16.20 -11.50 -35.50
CA ASP A 277 15.16 -12.51 -35.75
C ASP A 277 14.65 -13.10 -34.44
N VAL A 278 13.60 -12.50 -33.89
CA VAL A 278 13.06 -12.85 -32.57
C VAL A 278 11.55 -13.06 -32.62
N LYS A 279 11.04 -14.02 -31.84
CA LYS A 279 9.61 -14.22 -31.63
C LYS A 279 9.20 -13.51 -30.35
N VAL A 280 8.17 -12.68 -30.44
CA VAL A 280 7.59 -11.96 -29.30
C VAL A 280 6.13 -12.36 -29.14
N GLU A 281 5.64 -12.39 -27.90
CA GLU A 281 4.24 -12.62 -27.60
C GLU A 281 3.49 -11.28 -27.63
N ARG A 282 2.37 -11.23 -28.36
CA ARG A 282 1.57 -10.00 -28.53
C ARG A 282 0.75 -9.66 -27.29
N GLU A 283 0.30 -10.68 -26.57
CA GLU A 283 -0.51 -10.55 -25.37
C GLU A 283 0.00 -11.54 -24.32
N VAL A 284 0.49 -11.00 -23.20
CA VAL A 284 0.93 -11.80 -22.06
C VAL A 284 0.13 -11.36 -20.85
N PHE A 285 -0.53 -12.32 -20.21
CA PHE A 285 -1.14 -12.11 -18.91
C PHE A 285 -0.10 -12.51 -17.86
N ARG A 286 0.04 -11.72 -16.80
CA ARG A 286 0.89 -12.06 -15.65
C ARG A 286 0.09 -11.78 -14.39
N VAL A 287 -0.12 -12.82 -13.58
CA VAL A 287 -0.76 -12.68 -12.27
C VAL A 287 0.35 -12.55 -11.24
N GLY A 288 0.47 -11.37 -10.65
CA GLY A 288 1.58 -11.01 -9.76
C GLY A 288 1.46 -11.62 -8.37
N GLY A 289 2.52 -12.29 -7.95
CA GLY A 289 2.87 -12.59 -6.56
C GLY A 289 4.40 -12.64 -6.45
N ILE A 290 4.97 -11.69 -5.69
CA ILE A 290 6.33 -11.67 -5.10
C ILE A 290 7.54 -11.61 -6.05
N ASN A 291 7.51 -12.04 -7.32
CA ASN A 291 8.66 -11.90 -8.23
C ASN A 291 8.23 -11.82 -9.72
N GLU A 292 8.78 -10.85 -10.47
CA GLU A 292 8.56 -10.69 -11.92
C GLU A 292 8.95 -11.93 -12.77
N ASN A 293 9.76 -12.82 -12.19
CA ASN A 293 10.30 -14.03 -12.79
C ASN A 293 9.55 -15.32 -12.39
N GLU A 294 8.51 -15.28 -11.55
CA GLU A 294 7.95 -16.50 -10.94
C GLU A 294 6.52 -16.86 -11.31
N ALA A 295 5.77 -15.96 -11.95
CA ALA A 295 4.42 -16.28 -12.41
C ALA A 295 4.44 -16.81 -13.86
N ILE A 296 4.65 -18.11 -14.01
CA ILE A 296 4.38 -18.82 -15.28
C ILE A 296 2.89 -19.19 -15.27
N LEU A 297 2.10 -18.55 -16.12
CA LEU A 297 0.74 -18.99 -16.39
C LEU A 297 0.78 -20.36 -17.08
N ARG A 298 0.08 -21.34 -16.50
CA ARG A 298 -0.48 -22.42 -17.32
C ARG A 298 -1.61 -21.80 -18.13
N ASN A 299 -1.52 -21.91 -19.45
CA ASN A 299 -2.37 -21.27 -20.46
C ASN A 299 -3.87 -21.68 -20.46
N GLU A 300 -4.41 -22.12 -19.33
CA GLU A 300 -5.83 -22.47 -19.19
C GLU A 300 -6.61 -21.22 -18.78
N ARG A 301 -7.10 -20.47 -19.79
CA ARG A 301 -8.13 -19.47 -19.59
C ARG A 301 -9.46 -20.20 -19.47
N ILE A 302 -10.09 -20.11 -18.31
CA ILE A 302 -11.43 -20.66 -18.11
C ILE A 302 -12.36 -19.48 -17.85
N VAL A 303 -13.35 -19.31 -18.72
CA VAL A 303 -14.44 -18.36 -18.51
C VAL A 303 -15.59 -19.15 -17.92
N VAL A 304 -15.97 -18.81 -16.69
CA VAL A 304 -17.11 -19.39 -15.97
C VAL A 304 -17.91 -18.24 -15.39
N ASP A 305 -19.23 -18.25 -15.60
CA ASP A 305 -20.18 -17.27 -15.06
C ASP A 305 -19.76 -15.80 -15.29
N GLY A 306 -19.31 -15.49 -16.51
CA GLY A 306 -18.90 -14.12 -16.87
C GLY A 306 -17.59 -13.64 -16.20
N VAL A 307 -16.83 -14.54 -15.58
CA VAL A 307 -15.52 -14.26 -14.98
C VAL A 307 -14.43 -15.06 -15.70
N MET A 308 -13.37 -14.35 -16.11
CA MET A 308 -12.16 -14.96 -16.65
C MET A 308 -11.19 -15.28 -15.51
N TRP A 309 -10.93 -16.55 -15.28
CA TRP A 309 -10.02 -17.03 -14.25
C TRP A 309 -8.59 -17.18 -14.77
N PHE A 310 -7.65 -16.73 -13.95
CA PHE A 310 -6.21 -16.83 -14.18
C PHE A 310 -5.58 -17.64 -13.05
N ARG A 311 -5.04 -18.80 -13.40
CA ARG A 311 -4.37 -19.71 -12.45
C ARG A 311 -2.86 -19.43 -12.41
N SER A 312 -2.35 -19.13 -11.23
CA SER A 312 -0.90 -19.02 -10.97
C SER A 312 -0.43 -20.18 -10.10
N CYS A 313 0.63 -20.88 -10.53
CA CYS A 313 1.30 -21.90 -9.72
C CYS A 313 2.54 -21.29 -9.09
N SER A 314 2.56 -21.12 -7.75
CA SER A 314 3.80 -20.81 -7.05
C SER A 314 4.71 -22.05 -7.01
N LYS A 315 6.05 -21.86 -7.04
CA LYS A 315 7.02 -22.98 -6.88
C LYS A 315 6.89 -23.72 -5.53
N LEU A 316 6.21 -23.10 -4.55
CA LEU A 316 5.92 -23.65 -3.22
C LEU A 316 4.61 -24.48 -3.19
N GLY A 317 3.96 -24.72 -4.33
CA GLY A 317 2.81 -25.61 -4.44
C GLY A 317 1.47 -25.02 -4.02
N GLY A 318 1.40 -23.70 -3.75
CA GLY A 318 0.12 -22.99 -3.61
C GLY A 318 -0.38 -22.51 -4.96
N GLU A 319 -1.56 -22.96 -5.38
CA GLU A 319 -2.31 -22.37 -6.49
C GLU A 319 -3.02 -21.11 -5.99
N VAL A 320 -2.82 -19.99 -6.68
CA VAL A 320 -3.58 -18.75 -6.46
C VAL A 320 -4.35 -18.47 -7.74
N ASP A 321 -5.68 -18.58 -7.65
CA ASP A 321 -6.61 -18.26 -8.73
C ASP A 321 -7.13 -16.83 -8.54
N ILE A 322 -6.98 -15.98 -9.55
CA ILE A 322 -7.58 -14.65 -9.61
C ILE A 322 -8.56 -14.60 -10.78
N GLY A 323 -9.79 -14.18 -10.53
CA GLY A 323 -10.83 -13.97 -11.52
C GLY A 323 -11.05 -12.49 -11.82
N LEU A 324 -11.11 -12.13 -13.10
CA LEU A 324 -11.55 -10.80 -13.54
C LEU A 324 -12.87 -10.93 -14.28
N SER A 325 -13.88 -10.12 -13.93
CA SER A 325 -15.12 -10.04 -14.71
C SER A 325 -14.85 -9.67 -16.17
N LEU A 326 -15.67 -10.18 -17.09
CA LEU A 326 -15.58 -9.84 -18.50
C LEU A 326 -15.72 -8.32 -18.73
N ALA A 327 -16.51 -7.62 -17.92
CA ALA A 327 -16.60 -6.16 -17.96
C ALA A 327 -15.24 -5.45 -17.83
N ILE A 328 -14.36 -5.94 -16.94
CA ILE A 328 -12.98 -5.42 -16.84
C ILE A 328 -12.18 -5.80 -18.09
N ILE A 329 -12.23 -7.06 -18.52
CA ILE A 329 -11.44 -7.55 -19.66
C ILE A 329 -11.81 -6.81 -20.95
N GLU A 330 -13.10 -6.64 -21.22
CA GLU A 330 -13.62 -5.92 -22.39
C GLU A 330 -13.23 -4.44 -22.36
N ARG A 331 -13.39 -3.79 -21.19
CA ARG A 331 -12.91 -2.41 -21.01
C ARG A 331 -11.42 -2.32 -21.31
N MET A 332 -10.63 -3.28 -20.83
CA MET A 332 -9.20 -3.29 -21.04
C MET A 332 -8.83 -3.44 -22.51
N LYS A 333 -9.49 -4.35 -23.23
CA LYS A 333 -9.27 -4.54 -24.66
C LYS A 333 -9.65 -3.31 -25.45
N TRP A 334 -10.82 -2.74 -25.17
CA TRP A 334 -11.29 -1.52 -25.84
C TRP A 334 -10.30 -0.36 -25.67
N GLU A 335 -9.72 -0.20 -24.47
CA GLU A 335 -8.69 0.80 -24.18
C GLU A 335 -7.37 0.61 -24.95
N GLN A 336 -7.05 -0.62 -25.32
CA GLN A 336 -5.88 -0.93 -26.14
C GLN A 336 -6.21 -0.74 -27.63
N GLU A 337 -7.34 -1.25 -28.09
CA GLU A 337 -7.78 -1.20 -29.49
C GLU A 337 -7.94 0.23 -30.00
N ARG A 338 -8.50 1.13 -29.19
CA ARG A 338 -8.66 2.54 -29.58
C ARG A 338 -7.33 3.29 -29.76
N PHE A 339 -6.24 2.76 -29.22
CA PHE A 339 -4.87 3.27 -29.39
C PHE A 339 -4.05 2.44 -30.40
N GLY A 340 -4.72 1.62 -31.22
CA GLY A 340 -4.08 0.91 -32.35
C GLY A 340 -3.51 -0.46 -32.02
N TRP A 341 -3.65 -0.94 -30.78
CA TRP A 341 -3.29 -2.32 -30.43
C TRP A 341 -4.32 -3.30 -31.00
N LYS A 342 -3.91 -4.19 -31.90
CA LYS A 342 -4.82 -5.15 -32.54
C LYS A 342 -4.61 -6.55 -31.98
N SER A 343 -5.64 -7.10 -31.34
CA SER A 343 -5.69 -8.54 -31.07
C SER A 343 -5.79 -9.29 -32.40
N LYS A 344 -4.88 -10.24 -32.65
CA LYS A 344 -4.94 -11.17 -33.79
C LYS A 344 -5.00 -12.59 -33.22
N GLU A 345 -5.54 -13.53 -33.99
CA GLU A 345 -5.57 -14.95 -33.60
C GLU A 345 -4.16 -15.50 -33.36
N GLU A 346 -3.17 -15.05 -34.14
CA GLU A 346 -1.77 -15.38 -33.93
C GLU A 346 -1.19 -14.64 -32.71
N ARG A 347 -0.88 -15.41 -31.67
CA ARG A 347 -0.37 -14.91 -30.38
C ARG A 347 1.11 -14.50 -30.39
N GLN A 348 1.87 -15.02 -31.35
CA GLN A 348 3.30 -14.73 -31.50
C GLN A 348 3.54 -13.99 -32.79
N GLU A 349 4.38 -12.96 -32.73
CA GLU A 349 4.84 -12.22 -33.89
C GLU A 349 6.35 -12.39 -34.01
N ARG A 350 6.83 -12.65 -35.23
CA ARG A 350 8.27 -12.80 -35.51
C ARG A 350 8.80 -11.49 -36.08
N ILE A 351 9.65 -10.81 -35.33
CA ILE A 351 10.31 -9.57 -35.74
C ILE A 351 11.55 -9.94 -36.53
N LYS A 352 11.59 -9.58 -37.81
CA LYS A 352 12.76 -9.71 -38.68
C LYS A 352 13.23 -8.34 -39.14
N ARG A 353 14.45 -7.94 -38.81
CA ARG A 353 15.08 -6.68 -39.26
C ARG A 353 16.55 -6.88 -39.60
N VAL A 354 17.03 -6.06 -40.53
CA VAL A 354 18.44 -5.95 -40.91
C VAL A 354 18.83 -4.50 -40.71
N GLU A 355 19.81 -4.25 -39.83
CA GLU A 355 20.33 -2.90 -39.57
C GLU A 355 21.78 -2.82 -40.05
N GLU A 356 22.08 -1.88 -40.93
CA GLU A 356 23.42 -1.66 -41.50
C GLU A 356 24.00 -0.33 -41.02
N PHE A 357 25.19 -0.37 -40.41
CA PHE A 357 25.87 0.82 -39.91
C PHE A 357 26.94 1.31 -40.89
N GLY A 358 26.77 2.54 -41.40
CA GLY A 358 27.67 3.18 -42.37
C GLY A 358 29.10 3.45 -41.87
N ASN A 359 30.01 3.74 -42.81
CA ASN A 359 31.48 3.75 -42.66
C ASN A 359 32.11 4.77 -41.67
N GLY A 360 31.34 5.45 -40.81
CA GLY A 360 31.84 6.50 -39.91
C GLY A 360 31.96 6.13 -38.44
N GLY A 361 31.24 5.09 -37.96
CA GLY A 361 31.15 4.77 -36.53
C GLY A 361 31.22 3.28 -36.23
N ILE A 362 32.07 2.89 -35.28
CA ILE A 362 32.16 1.50 -34.80
C ILE A 362 31.18 1.33 -33.64
N TRP A 363 30.08 0.61 -33.87
CA TRP A 363 29.18 0.20 -32.79
C TRP A 363 29.82 -0.92 -31.96
N LYS A 364 29.59 -0.92 -30.64
CA LYS A 364 30.10 -1.96 -29.70
C LYS A 364 29.03 -2.93 -29.25
N LYS A 365 27.79 -2.44 -29.12
CA LYS A 365 26.65 -3.16 -28.60
C LYS A 365 25.37 -2.67 -29.27
N PHE A 366 24.45 -3.59 -29.54
CA PHE A 366 23.16 -3.32 -30.15
C PHE A 366 22.06 -3.97 -29.30
N GLY A 367 20.95 -3.26 -29.11
CA GLY A 367 19.76 -3.77 -28.44
C GLY A 367 18.51 -3.38 -29.22
N CYS A 368 17.61 -4.33 -29.44
CA CYS A 368 16.29 -4.08 -30.00
C CYS A 368 15.25 -4.12 -28.89
N TYR A 369 14.38 -3.11 -28.86
CA TYR A 369 13.37 -2.94 -27.84
C TYR A 369 11.99 -2.79 -28.49
N ILE A 370 10.97 -3.25 -27.79
CA ILE A 370 9.56 -3.03 -28.14
C ILE A 370 8.88 -2.22 -27.05
N LEU A 371 7.88 -1.44 -27.44
CA LEU A 371 6.98 -0.81 -26.47
C LEU A 371 6.03 -1.89 -25.95
N VAL A 372 5.87 -1.97 -24.63
CA VAL A 372 4.93 -2.88 -23.96
C VAL A 372 3.98 -2.06 -23.10
N GLU A 373 2.69 -2.37 -23.22
CA GLU A 373 1.67 -1.90 -22.30
C GLU A 373 1.30 -3.00 -21.30
N ARG A 374 1.38 -2.69 -20.01
CA ARG A 374 1.06 -3.62 -18.92
C ARG A 374 -0.11 -3.07 -18.11
N LYS A 375 -1.02 -3.97 -17.71
CA LYS A 375 -2.13 -3.64 -16.80
C LYS A 375 -2.01 -4.44 -15.53
N PHE A 376 -2.05 -3.75 -14.40
CA PHE A 376 -1.92 -4.37 -13.08
C PHE A 376 -3.13 -4.02 -12.23
N PRO A 377 -3.91 -5.02 -11.75
CA PRO A 377 -4.68 -4.84 -10.53
C PRO A 377 -3.69 -4.74 -9.37
N GLY A 378 -3.33 -3.52 -9.00
CA GLY A 378 -2.64 -3.23 -7.76
C GLY A 378 -3.61 -3.38 -6.59
N GLU A 379 -3.27 -4.25 -5.66
CA GLU A 379 -3.89 -4.18 -4.35
C GLU A 379 -3.49 -2.85 -3.69
N LEU A 380 -4.42 -2.16 -3.02
CA LEU A 380 -4.15 -0.92 -2.27
C LEU A 380 -3.26 -1.15 -1.04
N ASP A 381 -2.78 -2.37 -0.83
CA ASP A 381 -1.65 -2.61 0.06
C ASP A 381 -0.41 -2.02 -0.61
N LEU A 382 0.02 -0.87 -0.10
CA LEU A 382 1.39 -0.36 -0.22
C LEU A 382 2.36 -1.51 0.07
N ALA A 383 2.66 -2.31 -0.94
CA ALA A 383 3.65 -3.35 -0.87
C ALA A 383 5.00 -2.64 -1.04
N PRO A 384 5.87 -2.64 -0.02
CA PRO A 384 7.20 -2.04 -0.13
C PRO A 384 8.05 -2.71 -1.23
N GLN A 385 7.65 -3.86 -1.76
CA GLN A 385 8.40 -4.63 -2.74
C GLN A 385 8.51 -3.96 -4.12
N ALA A 386 7.61 -3.04 -4.48
CA ALA A 386 7.76 -2.23 -5.69
C ALA A 386 8.97 -1.27 -5.60
N GLU A 387 9.41 -0.97 -4.38
CA GLU A 387 10.57 -0.12 -4.10
C GLU A 387 11.83 -0.90 -3.76
N GLY A 388 11.87 -2.23 -3.88
CA GLY A 388 13.06 -3.07 -3.69
C GLY A 388 13.07 -3.92 -2.40
N PRO A 389 14.05 -4.83 -2.24
CA PRO A 389 14.14 -5.72 -1.08
C PRO A 389 14.39 -4.95 0.23
N ASP A 390 14.08 -5.60 1.37
CA ASP A 390 14.36 -5.15 2.74
C ASP A 390 13.83 -3.76 3.12
N LEU A 391 12.80 -3.28 2.40
CA LEU A 391 12.09 -2.06 2.76
C LEU A 391 10.98 -2.38 3.77
N GLY A 392 10.83 -1.50 4.75
CA GLY A 392 9.71 -1.50 5.70
C GLY A 392 9.11 -0.10 5.79
N VAL A 393 7.80 -0.04 6.05
CA VAL A 393 7.09 1.23 6.22
C VAL A 393 6.89 1.50 7.71
N LEU A 394 7.29 2.67 8.19
CA LEU A 394 6.98 3.15 9.53
C LEU A 394 5.78 4.10 9.44
N VAL A 395 4.78 3.86 10.28
CA VAL A 395 3.55 4.66 10.35
C VAL A 395 3.75 5.75 11.39
N ILE A 396 3.55 7.00 10.99
CA ILE A 396 3.51 8.13 11.91
C ILE A 396 2.06 8.55 12.13
N LEU A 397 1.71 8.82 13.38
CA LEU A 397 0.43 9.43 13.73
C LEU A 397 0.64 10.93 13.86
N ASP A 398 0.13 11.69 12.90
CA ASP A 398 0.07 13.15 12.96
C ASP A 398 -1.00 13.64 13.95
N GLU A 399 -1.07 14.95 14.17
CA GLU A 399 -2.03 15.56 15.08
C GLU A 399 -3.49 15.46 14.60
N GLU A 400 -3.70 15.36 13.27
CA GLU A 400 -5.03 15.32 12.65
C GLU A 400 -5.68 13.94 12.76
N ALA A 401 -4.85 12.89 12.75
CA ALA A 401 -5.21 11.49 12.88
C ALA A 401 -5.26 11.01 14.34
N GLU A 402 -4.96 11.86 15.33
CA GLU A 402 -5.05 11.47 16.75
C GLU A 402 -6.46 10.95 17.09
N PRO A 403 -6.58 9.86 17.87
CA PRO A 403 -7.88 9.29 18.18
C PRO A 403 -8.72 10.29 18.95
N THR A 404 -10.01 10.32 18.66
CA THR A 404 -10.98 11.17 19.36
C THR A 404 -12.12 10.32 19.91
N CYS A 405 -12.56 10.58 21.14
CA CYS A 405 -13.78 10.03 21.70
C CYS A 405 -14.91 11.08 21.67
N CYS A 406 -16.12 10.69 22.13
CA CYS A 406 -17.27 11.59 22.23
C CYS A 406 -17.56 12.35 20.92
N PHE A 407 -17.69 11.63 19.80
CA PHE A 407 -18.00 12.23 18.47
C PHE A 407 -16.98 13.26 17.97
N GLY A 408 -15.71 13.16 18.37
CA GLY A 408 -14.68 14.11 17.95
C GLY A 408 -14.41 15.25 18.94
N LEU A 409 -15.20 15.35 20.02
CA LEU A 409 -15.14 16.46 20.98
C LEU A 409 -14.00 16.35 21.99
N CYS A 410 -13.42 15.15 22.16
CA CYS A 410 -12.34 14.92 23.11
C CYS A 410 -11.23 14.10 22.48
N LYS A 411 -9.97 14.48 22.72
CA LYS A 411 -8.83 13.62 22.39
C LYS A 411 -8.93 12.33 23.20
N SER A 412 -8.73 11.21 22.53
CA SER A 412 -8.70 9.88 23.10
C SER A 412 -7.30 9.31 22.92
N ASP A 413 -6.76 8.74 23.98
CA ASP A 413 -5.50 8.02 23.89
C ASP A 413 -5.72 6.55 23.43
N PHE A 414 -6.97 6.11 23.26
CA PHE A 414 -7.28 4.74 22.84
C PHE A 414 -7.17 4.59 21.34
N LEU A 415 -6.39 3.60 20.92
CA LEU A 415 -6.19 3.25 19.54
C LEU A 415 -6.98 1.96 19.25
N ASP A 416 -7.99 2.07 18.40
CA ASP A 416 -8.96 1.01 18.15
C ASP A 416 -8.78 0.35 16.77
N ASP A 417 -7.68 0.64 16.05
CA ASP A 417 -7.36 0.03 14.75
C ASP A 417 -5.88 -0.27 14.55
N LEU A 418 -5.57 -0.94 13.45
CA LEU A 418 -4.22 -1.15 12.92
C LEU A 418 -4.04 -0.34 11.63
N PRO A 419 -2.80 -0.06 11.19
CA PRO A 419 -1.52 -0.40 11.82
C PRO A 419 -1.18 0.48 13.03
N PHE A 420 -0.34 -0.04 13.94
CA PHE A 420 0.14 0.72 15.08
C PHE A 420 1.18 1.77 14.68
N PRO A 421 1.10 3.02 15.20
CA PRO A 421 2.05 4.07 14.89
C PRO A 421 3.38 3.91 15.62
N GLN A 422 4.48 4.20 14.93
CA GLN A 422 5.86 4.06 15.37
C GLN A 422 6.41 5.31 16.07
N ASN A 423 5.78 6.48 15.89
CA ASN A 423 6.12 7.72 16.59
C ASN A 423 5.45 7.83 17.97
N LYS A 424 4.60 6.88 18.37
CA LYS A 424 3.95 6.83 19.68
C LYS A 424 4.42 5.61 20.48
N LYS A 425 4.35 5.71 21.80
CA LYS A 425 4.53 4.59 22.73
C LYS A 425 3.16 3.99 23.03
N ILE A 426 3.05 2.66 22.98
CA ILE A 426 1.80 1.94 23.22
C ILE A 426 1.81 1.31 24.61
N GLU A 427 0.78 1.56 25.40
CA GLU A 427 0.47 0.88 26.65
C GLU A 427 -0.67 -0.11 26.40
N ILE A 428 -0.37 -1.40 26.53
CA ILE A 428 -1.36 -2.47 26.43
C ILE A 428 -2.12 -2.53 27.75
N ARG A 429 -3.42 -2.29 27.70
CA ARG A 429 -4.30 -2.34 28.88
C ARG A 429 -5.22 -3.55 28.83
N TYR A 430 -5.22 -4.32 29.92
CA TYR A 430 -6.15 -5.41 30.11
C TYR A 430 -6.87 -5.25 31.45
N SER A 431 -8.18 -5.02 31.41
CA SER A 431 -9.01 -4.88 32.61
C SER A 431 -9.81 -6.17 32.88
N THR A 432 -9.82 -6.62 34.13
CA THR A 432 -10.62 -7.75 34.63
C THR A 432 -11.46 -7.33 35.83
N GLY A 433 -12.69 -7.85 35.94
CA GLY A 433 -13.64 -7.53 37.02
C GLY A 433 -14.58 -6.36 36.68
N THR A 434 -15.61 -6.18 37.50
CA THR A 434 -16.65 -5.14 37.36
C THR A 434 -16.70 -4.27 38.61
N GLY A 435 -17.00 -2.97 38.46
CA GLY A 435 -17.11 -2.03 39.58
C GLY A 435 -15.79 -1.83 40.34
N GLU A 436 -15.85 -1.85 41.68
CA GLU A 436 -14.71 -1.61 42.57
C GLU A 436 -13.61 -2.69 42.49
N ASN A 437 -13.95 -3.89 41.99
CA ASN A 437 -13.00 -4.99 41.84
C ASN A 437 -12.24 -4.97 40.49
N ARG A 438 -12.34 -3.88 39.72
CA ARG A 438 -11.68 -3.75 38.42
C ARG A 438 -10.16 -3.64 38.57
N ARG A 439 -9.44 -4.70 38.23
CA ARG A 439 -7.97 -4.70 38.10
C ARG A 439 -7.60 -4.38 36.66
N THR A 440 -6.66 -3.45 36.45
CA THR A 440 -6.15 -3.12 35.12
C THR A 440 -4.65 -3.36 35.07
N GLN A 441 -4.26 -4.36 34.27
CA GLN A 441 -2.87 -4.61 33.94
C GLN A 441 -2.44 -3.65 32.83
N ARG A 442 -1.21 -3.12 32.94
CA ARG A 442 -0.63 -2.14 32.02
C ARG A 442 0.76 -2.59 31.60
N ASP A 443 0.92 -2.89 30.33
CA ASP A 443 2.18 -3.40 29.77
C ASP A 443 2.64 -2.46 28.64
N PRO A 444 3.60 -1.57 28.91
CA PRO A 444 4.10 -0.66 27.89
C PRO A 444 5.02 -1.40 26.90
N ALA A 445 4.88 -1.10 25.60
CA ALA A 445 5.61 -1.72 24.50
C ALA A 445 5.82 -0.73 23.34
N PHE A 446 6.87 -0.98 22.54
CA PHE A 446 7.00 -0.41 21.20
C PHE A 446 6.79 -1.52 20.17
N PHE A 447 6.14 -1.18 19.07
CA PHE A 447 5.85 -2.10 17.98
C PHE A 447 6.60 -1.64 16.73
N VAL A 448 7.56 -2.44 16.29
CA VAL A 448 8.35 -2.19 15.08
C VAL A 448 7.87 -3.15 14.00
N PRO A 449 7.38 -2.66 12.85
CA PRO A 449 6.93 -3.52 11.76
C PRO A 449 8.04 -4.48 11.28
N VAL A 450 7.66 -5.68 10.87
CA VAL A 450 8.61 -6.66 10.30
C VAL A 450 9.00 -6.23 8.89
N LEU A 451 10.31 -6.19 8.60
CA LEU A 451 10.84 -5.82 7.28
C LEU A 451 10.34 -6.76 6.17
N GLY A 452 10.14 -6.20 4.97
CA GLY A 452 9.71 -6.96 3.79
C GLY A 452 8.28 -7.50 3.84
N GLN A 453 7.53 -7.20 4.91
CA GLN A 453 6.12 -7.53 5.04
C GLN A 453 5.24 -6.29 4.77
N PRO A 454 4.07 -6.44 4.12
CA PRO A 454 3.12 -5.35 3.96
C PRO A 454 2.51 -4.96 5.32
N LEU A 455 2.09 -3.70 5.48
CA LEU A 455 1.45 -3.24 6.71
C LEU A 455 0.18 -4.05 7.06
N SER A 456 -0.53 -4.56 6.05
CA SER A 456 -1.70 -5.43 6.21
C SER A 456 -1.39 -6.76 6.90
N SER A 457 -0.12 -7.18 6.91
CA SER A 457 0.29 -8.38 7.65
C SER A 457 0.15 -8.21 9.15
N ASN A 458 0.13 -6.96 9.65
CA ASN A 458 0.05 -6.63 11.08
C ASN A 458 1.12 -7.35 11.92
N ARG A 459 2.30 -7.57 11.34
CA ARG A 459 3.42 -8.28 11.98
C ARG A 459 4.40 -7.28 12.58
N TYR A 460 4.71 -7.46 13.86
CA TYR A 460 5.58 -6.57 14.60
C TYR A 460 6.58 -7.32 15.48
N TYR A 461 7.78 -6.76 15.63
CA TYR A 461 8.61 -6.96 16.81
C TYR A 461 8.07 -6.13 17.95
N VAL A 462 7.95 -6.74 19.13
CA VAL A 462 7.45 -6.04 20.33
C VAL A 462 8.61 -5.84 21.30
N LEU A 463 8.89 -4.59 21.64
CA LEU A 463 10.07 -4.20 22.40
C LEU A 463 9.70 -3.62 23.76
N LYS A 464 10.52 -3.93 24.77
CA LYS A 464 10.28 -3.49 26.13
C LYS A 464 10.90 -2.09 26.39
N PRO A 465 10.10 -1.09 26.81
CA PRO A 465 10.54 0.30 26.87
C PRO A 465 11.24 0.69 28.18
N ARG A 466 11.10 -0.10 29.25
CA ARG A 466 11.55 0.24 30.61
C ARG A 466 11.98 -1.00 31.40
N GLY A 467 12.72 -0.77 32.50
CA GLY A 467 13.18 -1.82 33.43
C GLY A 467 14.53 -2.43 33.05
N SER A 468 14.89 -3.53 33.70
CA SER A 468 16.16 -4.26 33.49
C SER A 468 16.31 -4.82 32.08
N HIS A 469 15.19 -5.09 31.41
CA HIS A 469 15.12 -5.59 30.04
C HIS A 469 14.74 -4.48 29.03
N LYS A 470 15.02 -3.21 29.33
CA LYS A 470 14.78 -2.10 28.38
C LYS A 470 15.58 -2.34 27.09
N GLY A 471 14.92 -2.12 25.94
CA GLY A 471 15.51 -2.34 24.61
C GLY A 471 15.59 -3.80 24.18
N LYS A 472 14.99 -4.72 24.94
CA LYS A 472 14.94 -6.14 24.57
C LYS A 472 13.60 -6.48 23.91
N ALA A 473 13.61 -7.42 22.97
CA ALA A 473 12.43 -7.94 22.31
C ALA A 473 11.74 -9.00 23.18
N TYR A 474 10.40 -9.02 23.14
CA TYR A 474 9.63 -10.11 23.69
C TYR A 474 9.74 -11.33 22.77
N THR A 475 9.81 -12.53 23.36
CA THR A 475 9.94 -13.79 22.64
C THR A 475 8.78 -14.71 23.02
N SER A 476 8.25 -15.45 22.05
CA SER A 476 7.27 -16.51 22.29
C SER A 476 7.95 -17.72 22.95
N SER A 477 7.29 -18.40 23.89
CA SER A 477 7.73 -19.73 24.34
C SER A 477 7.42 -20.78 23.28
N ALA A 478 8.25 -21.81 23.16
CA ALA A 478 7.95 -22.95 22.31
C ALA A 478 6.94 -23.90 22.99
N LYS A 479 6.26 -24.74 22.20
CA LYS A 479 5.31 -25.72 22.77
C LYS A 479 5.98 -26.73 23.72
N GLU A 480 7.27 -26.95 23.56
CA GLU A 480 8.11 -27.80 24.43
C GLU A 480 8.41 -27.16 25.80
N ASP A 481 8.35 -25.84 25.92
CA ASP A 481 8.51 -25.11 27.19
C ASP A 481 7.28 -25.23 28.12
N ALA A 482 6.31 -26.08 27.76
CA ALA A 482 5.09 -26.29 28.53
C ALA A 482 5.42 -26.93 29.89
N ILE A 483 5.17 -26.19 30.96
CA ILE A 483 5.26 -26.70 32.32
C ILE A 483 3.89 -27.25 32.71
N THR A 484 3.86 -28.45 33.31
CA THR A 484 2.62 -28.99 33.87
C THR A 484 2.31 -28.28 35.19
N CYS A 485 1.15 -27.62 35.27
CA CYS A 485 0.67 -26.97 36.48
C CYS A 485 -0.41 -27.81 37.17
N CYS A 486 -0.82 -27.42 38.39
CA CYS A 486 -1.88 -28.08 39.16
C CYS A 486 -3.13 -28.33 38.29
N PHE A 487 -3.74 -29.52 38.45
CA PHE A 487 -4.86 -30.04 37.63
C PHE A 487 -4.53 -30.49 36.19
N PHE A 488 -3.28 -30.89 35.91
CA PHE A 488 -2.82 -31.40 34.60
C PHE A 488 -2.95 -30.40 33.43
N CYS A 489 -3.04 -29.10 33.73
CA CYS A 489 -3.05 -28.04 32.72
C CYS A 489 -1.63 -27.76 32.21
N LYS A 490 -1.45 -27.69 30.89
CA LYS A 490 -0.21 -27.18 30.27
C LYS A 490 -0.14 -25.66 30.42
N CYS A 491 0.88 -25.17 31.12
CA CYS A 491 1.14 -23.75 31.30
C CYS A 491 2.41 -23.35 30.54
N PHE A 492 2.30 -22.29 29.74
CA PHE A 492 3.42 -21.73 29.00
C PHE A 492 3.93 -20.49 29.73
N PRO A 493 5.11 -20.56 30.37
CA PRO A 493 5.69 -19.40 31.04
C PRO A 493 6.03 -18.31 30.01
N ASP A 494 6.00 -17.07 30.47
CA ASP A 494 6.46 -15.94 29.66
C ASP A 494 7.99 -15.93 29.64
N MET A 495 8.57 -16.00 28.44
CA MET A 495 10.01 -15.91 28.27
C MET A 495 10.51 -14.53 28.67
N LYS A 496 11.71 -14.48 29.26
CA LYS A 496 12.36 -13.19 29.57
C LYS A 496 12.69 -12.50 28.24
N PRO A 497 12.50 -11.18 28.11
CA PRO A 497 12.86 -10.48 26.88
C PRO A 497 14.36 -10.58 26.58
N GLU A 498 14.68 -10.80 25.30
CA GLU A 498 16.00 -11.10 24.76
C GLU A 498 16.51 -9.99 23.82
N VAL A 499 17.77 -10.08 23.40
CA VAL A 499 18.30 -9.13 22.41
C VAL A 499 17.50 -9.29 21.11
N ALA A 500 17.07 -8.17 20.54
CA ALA A 500 16.29 -8.18 19.31
C ALA A 500 17.11 -8.77 18.15
N ASP A 501 16.52 -9.76 17.50
CA ASP A 501 17.04 -10.43 16.31
C ASP A 501 15.94 -10.47 15.26
N HIS A 502 16.17 -9.77 14.15
CA HIS A 502 15.25 -9.67 13.03
C HIS A 502 15.04 -11.00 12.28
N GLN A 503 15.93 -11.98 12.44
CA GLN A 503 15.76 -13.29 11.81
C GLN A 503 14.96 -14.25 12.70
N ASN A 504 14.76 -13.92 13.98
CA ASN A 504 14.10 -14.77 14.93
C ASN A 504 12.56 -14.66 14.83
N ILE A 505 11.94 -15.66 14.23
CA ILE A 505 10.48 -15.75 14.05
C ILE A 505 9.69 -15.80 15.38
N TYR A 506 10.31 -16.22 16.49
CA TYR A 506 9.66 -16.26 17.80
C TYR A 506 9.50 -14.86 18.42
N GLN A 507 10.25 -13.87 17.94
CA GLN A 507 10.14 -12.47 18.33
C GLN A 507 9.14 -11.68 17.48
N GLN A 508 8.55 -12.32 16.46
CA GLN A 508 7.57 -11.72 15.58
C GLN A 508 6.15 -12.10 16.00
N PHE A 509 5.28 -11.10 16.09
CA PHE A 509 3.89 -11.26 16.51
C PHE A 509 2.95 -10.67 15.47
N GLU A 510 1.93 -11.43 15.10
CA GLU A 510 0.81 -10.94 14.31
C GLU A 510 -0.26 -10.40 15.25
N ILE A 511 -0.61 -9.12 15.12
CA ILE A 511 -1.70 -8.51 15.87
C ILE A 511 -2.98 -8.70 15.05
N CYS A 512 -3.92 -9.47 15.60
CA CYS A 512 -5.17 -9.73 14.90
C CYS A 512 -6.09 -8.50 14.93
N PRO A 513 -6.84 -8.23 13.85
CA PRO A 513 -7.75 -7.08 13.75
C PRO A 513 -8.72 -6.99 14.93
N PRO A 514 -9.02 -5.77 15.40
CA PRO A 514 -9.80 -5.60 16.61
C PRO A 514 -11.26 -5.97 16.41
N LYS A 515 -11.86 -6.59 17.42
CA LYS A 515 -13.33 -6.57 17.59
C LYS A 515 -13.66 -5.50 18.63
N LEU A 516 -14.31 -4.41 18.21
CA LEU A 516 -14.67 -3.28 19.10
C LEU A 516 -13.45 -2.67 19.83
N GLY A 517 -12.34 -2.41 19.12
CA GLY A 517 -11.12 -1.83 19.70
C GLY A 517 -10.35 -2.76 20.66
N ARG A 518 -10.58 -4.07 20.55
CA ARG A 518 -9.94 -5.09 21.39
C ARG A 518 -9.12 -6.07 20.57
N PHE A 519 -7.84 -6.20 20.93
CA PHE A 519 -6.84 -6.94 20.18
C PHE A 519 -6.48 -8.28 20.85
N VAL A 520 -5.79 -9.10 20.07
CA VAL A 520 -5.09 -10.31 20.50
C VAL A 520 -3.91 -10.52 19.57
N ALA A 521 -2.78 -11.01 20.09
CA ALA A 521 -1.63 -11.35 19.28
C ALA A 521 -1.47 -12.87 19.11
N LYS A 522 -0.93 -13.28 17.98
CA LYS A 522 -0.45 -14.63 17.69
C LYS A 522 1.05 -14.60 17.44
N SER A 523 1.73 -15.70 17.71
CA SER A 523 3.13 -15.87 17.28
C SER A 523 3.14 -16.13 15.77
N VAL A 524 4.15 -15.61 15.09
CA VAL A 524 4.42 -15.99 13.70
C VAL A 524 5.02 -17.40 13.64
N SER A 525 5.73 -17.84 14.70
CA SER A 525 6.20 -19.23 14.77
C SER A 525 5.03 -20.22 14.89
N PRO A 526 4.98 -21.32 14.11
CA PRO A 526 3.89 -22.30 14.14
C PRO A 526 3.63 -22.96 15.51
N ASP A 527 4.66 -23.01 16.35
CA ASP A 527 4.67 -23.58 17.69
C ASP A 527 4.91 -22.54 18.79
N GLY A 528 5.03 -21.27 18.44
CA GLY A 528 5.25 -20.19 19.38
C GLY A 528 3.98 -19.82 20.15
N VAL A 529 4.11 -19.64 21.46
CA VAL A 529 3.07 -19.12 22.35
C VAL A 529 3.49 -17.73 22.84
N PRO A 530 2.78 -16.65 22.44
CA PRO A 530 3.16 -15.30 22.85
C PRO A 530 3.10 -15.09 24.37
N PRO A 531 3.82 -14.09 24.90
CA PRO A 531 3.68 -13.67 26.29
C PRO A 531 2.22 -13.37 26.67
N ILE A 532 1.88 -13.57 27.93
CA ILE A 532 0.49 -13.57 28.40
C ILE A 532 -0.25 -12.27 28.09
N PHE A 533 0.43 -11.12 28.19
CA PHE A 533 -0.16 -9.80 27.93
C PHE A 533 -0.51 -9.59 26.45
N LEU A 534 0.12 -10.32 25.53
CA LEU A 534 -0.14 -10.29 24.09
C LEU A 534 -1.16 -11.35 23.66
N ARG A 535 -1.07 -12.59 24.16
CA ARG A 535 -1.97 -13.69 23.77
C ARG A 535 -3.37 -13.62 24.38
N ARG A 536 -3.54 -12.88 25.49
CA ARG A 536 -4.86 -12.72 26.12
C ARG A 536 -5.79 -12.00 25.15
N LYS A 537 -7.00 -12.52 24.97
CA LYS A 537 -8.01 -11.85 24.14
C LYS A 537 -8.55 -10.64 24.87
N GLY A 538 -8.64 -9.52 24.16
CA GLY A 538 -9.46 -8.41 24.62
C GLY A 538 -8.69 -7.20 25.15
N TRP A 539 -7.36 -7.13 24.98
CA TRP A 539 -6.58 -5.98 25.44
C TRP A 539 -6.76 -4.78 24.52
N GLN A 540 -6.56 -3.58 25.06
CA GLN A 540 -6.70 -2.30 24.36
C GLN A 540 -5.34 -1.62 24.23
N ALA A 541 -5.12 -0.89 23.14
CA ALA A 541 -3.91 -0.10 22.92
C ALA A 541 -4.15 1.35 23.36
N VAL A 542 -3.29 1.87 24.23
CA VAL A 542 -3.33 3.28 24.65
C VAL A 542 -2.04 3.96 24.22
N ILE A 543 -2.12 4.98 23.38
CA ILE A 543 -0.97 5.70 22.85
C ILE A 543 -0.53 6.83 23.78
N SER A 544 0.75 7.16 23.72
CA SER A 544 1.33 8.33 24.38
C SER A 544 2.55 8.81 23.60
N THR A 545 2.75 10.13 23.52
CA THR A 545 3.94 10.68 22.84
C THR A 545 5.19 10.44 23.70
N PRO A 546 6.20 9.72 23.19
CA PRO A 546 7.46 9.50 23.89
C PRO A 546 8.25 10.82 23.98
N ARG A 547 8.96 11.04 25.10
CA ARG A 547 9.84 12.23 25.27
C ARG A 547 11.27 12.01 24.79
N ASN A 548 11.66 10.77 24.52
CA ASN A 548 13.03 10.35 24.30
C ASN A 548 13.43 10.24 22.82
N PHE A 549 12.48 10.36 21.90
CA PHE A 549 12.77 10.42 20.47
C PHE A 549 11.63 11.12 19.72
N THR A 550 11.94 11.66 18.56
CA THR A 550 10.99 12.13 17.56
C THR A 550 11.18 11.31 16.29
N LEU A 551 10.09 10.98 15.61
CA LEU A 551 10.10 10.29 14.32
C LEU A 551 9.30 11.16 13.36
N GLY A 552 9.97 11.70 12.36
CA GLY A 552 9.38 12.58 11.35
C GLY A 552 9.16 11.87 10.02
N GLU A 553 8.81 12.66 9.01
CA GLU A 553 8.66 12.17 7.64
C GLU A 553 10.02 11.80 7.03
N ALA A 554 10.03 10.67 6.34
CA ALA A 554 11.16 10.19 5.56
C ALA A 554 10.60 9.57 4.27
N PRO A 555 10.49 10.35 3.18
CA PRO A 555 9.84 9.92 1.94
C PRO A 555 10.67 8.91 1.14
N GLY A 556 11.83 8.48 1.65
CA GLY A 556 12.76 7.63 0.95
C GLY A 556 13.62 8.39 -0.06
N LEU A 557 13.86 7.79 -1.22
CA LEU A 557 14.70 8.38 -2.26
C LEU A 557 13.94 9.43 -3.07
N ASN A 558 14.47 10.66 -3.14
CA ASN A 558 14.02 11.65 -4.11
C ASN A 558 14.65 11.37 -5.47
N LYS A 559 13.93 10.62 -6.32
CA LYS A 559 14.40 10.20 -7.65
C LYS A 559 14.79 11.38 -8.55
N ALA A 560 14.03 12.49 -8.49
CA ALA A 560 14.29 13.67 -9.30
C ALA A 560 15.59 14.38 -8.88
N LEU A 561 15.84 14.49 -7.58
CA LEU A 561 17.11 15.02 -7.06
C LEU A 561 18.26 14.05 -7.30
N ARG A 562 18.04 12.72 -7.17
CA ARG A 562 19.07 11.71 -7.44
C ARG A 562 19.55 11.73 -8.89
N ALA A 563 18.65 11.95 -9.84
CA ALA A 563 18.95 12.00 -11.28
C ALA A 563 19.70 13.28 -11.70
N ARG A 564 19.63 14.35 -10.90
CA ARG A 564 20.35 15.60 -11.14
C ARG A 564 21.74 15.51 -10.51
N LEU A 565 22.77 15.88 -11.26
CA LEU A 565 24.10 16.09 -10.69
C LEU A 565 24.06 17.34 -9.79
N PRO A 566 24.79 17.35 -8.66
CA PRO A 566 24.97 18.58 -7.88
C PRO A 566 25.54 19.70 -8.75
N GLU A 567 25.23 20.95 -8.43
CA GLU A 567 25.73 22.08 -9.20
C GLU A 567 27.27 22.12 -9.17
N PHE A 568 27.90 22.25 -10.34
CA PHE A 568 29.37 22.30 -10.47
C PHE A 568 29.91 23.75 -10.42
N SER A 569 29.18 24.68 -9.81
CA SER A 569 29.48 26.11 -9.76
C SER A 569 30.09 26.51 -8.41
N PHE A 570 31.13 25.79 -7.94
CA PHE A 570 31.82 26.11 -6.69
C PHE A 570 33.26 26.56 -6.94
N PRO A 571 33.84 27.46 -6.11
CA PRO A 571 35.21 27.93 -6.29
C PRO A 571 36.23 26.78 -6.30
N ILE A 572 37.24 26.85 -7.16
CA ILE A 572 38.33 25.85 -7.24
C ILE A 572 39.10 25.74 -5.91
N SER A 573 39.07 26.79 -5.08
CA SER A 573 39.62 26.78 -3.72
C SER A 573 38.86 25.85 -2.76
N CYS A 574 37.59 25.54 -3.06
CA CYS A 574 36.79 24.59 -2.30
C CYS A 574 37.09 23.17 -2.79
N LYS A 575 37.59 22.32 -1.88
CA LYS A 575 37.92 20.92 -2.20
C LYS A 575 36.69 20.06 -2.53
N ASN A 576 35.49 20.48 -2.12
CA ASN A 576 34.25 19.76 -2.32
C ASN A 576 33.09 20.74 -2.59
N SER A 577 32.05 20.30 -3.32
CA SER A 577 30.78 21.05 -3.41
C SER A 577 29.96 20.94 -2.12
N GLU A 578 28.90 21.74 -2.04
CA GLU A 578 27.85 21.52 -1.05
C GLU A 578 27.26 20.10 -1.17
N LEU A 579 26.86 19.56 -0.01
CA LEU A 579 26.26 18.23 0.12
C LEU A 579 24.77 18.32 -0.21
N VAL A 580 24.32 17.47 -1.14
CA VAL A 580 22.91 17.34 -1.52
C VAL A 580 22.35 16.02 -0.97
N VAL A 581 21.41 16.11 -0.04
CA VAL A 581 20.68 14.94 0.47
C VAL A 581 19.64 14.52 -0.57
N VAL A 582 19.81 13.35 -1.17
CA VAL A 582 18.94 12.82 -2.24
C VAL A 582 18.03 11.69 -1.76
N GLY A 583 18.22 11.20 -0.54
CA GLY A 583 17.29 10.27 0.09
C GLY A 583 17.39 10.30 1.61
N LYS A 584 16.27 10.01 2.27
CA LYS A 584 16.15 10.01 3.74
C LYS A 584 15.28 8.84 4.19
N TRP A 585 15.78 8.07 5.15
CA TRP A 585 15.12 6.91 5.77
C TRP A 585 15.33 6.91 7.29
N TYR A 586 14.52 6.13 7.99
CA TYR A 586 14.74 5.79 9.39
C TYR A 586 15.03 4.32 9.55
N CYS A 587 16.04 4.02 10.38
CA CYS A 587 16.46 2.68 10.72
C CYS A 587 16.17 2.40 12.21
N PRO A 588 15.22 1.51 12.53
CA PRO A 588 15.01 1.07 13.91
C PRO A 588 16.30 0.50 14.51
N TYR A 589 16.60 0.80 15.78
CA TYR A 589 17.86 0.37 16.40
C TYR A 589 18.08 -1.15 16.40
N ILE A 590 17.03 -1.98 16.22
CA ILE A 590 17.19 -3.44 16.16
C ILE A 590 18.12 -3.89 15.01
N PHE A 591 18.27 -3.05 13.97
CA PHE A 591 19.13 -3.27 12.81
C PHE A 591 20.52 -2.63 12.93
N ILE A 592 20.79 -1.90 14.02
CA ILE A 592 22.04 -1.19 14.28
C ILE A 592 22.61 -1.66 15.62
N LYS A 593 23.91 -1.93 15.70
CA LYS A 593 24.60 -2.30 16.94
C LYS A 593 25.61 -1.19 17.28
N ASP A 594 25.25 -0.33 18.22
CA ASP A 594 26.03 0.85 18.68
C ASP A 594 26.03 0.89 20.23
N GLY A 595 26.25 -0.27 20.85
CA GLY A 595 26.22 -0.46 22.31
C GLY A 595 25.13 -1.43 22.80
N THR A 596 24.80 -1.38 24.10
CA THR A 596 23.77 -2.27 24.66
C THR A 596 22.36 -1.82 24.23
N PRO A 597 21.37 -2.73 24.11
CA PRO A 597 20.03 -2.35 23.68
C PRO A 597 19.36 -1.30 24.59
N LYS A 598 19.71 -1.31 25.89
CA LYS A 598 19.23 -0.33 26.86
C LYS A 598 19.78 1.07 26.58
N ASP A 599 21.05 1.17 26.21
CA ASP A 599 21.72 2.43 25.93
C ASP A 599 21.25 2.98 24.58
N GLN A 600 21.18 2.14 23.56
CA GLN A 600 20.65 2.49 22.24
C GLN A 600 19.23 3.05 22.34
N MET A 601 18.32 2.34 23.02
CA MET A 601 16.94 2.82 23.19
C MET A 601 16.84 4.12 24.02
N THR A 602 17.85 4.42 24.84
CA THR A 602 17.94 5.69 25.57
C THR A 602 18.43 6.82 24.67
N LYS A 603 19.38 6.52 23.78
CA LYS A 603 19.98 7.44 22.81
C LYS A 603 19.03 7.75 21.65
N SER A 604 18.58 6.73 20.93
CA SER A 604 17.53 6.85 19.91
C SER A 604 16.86 5.51 19.59
N MET A 605 15.54 5.54 19.42
CA MET A 605 14.77 4.37 18.93
C MET A 605 14.95 4.17 17.42
N TYR A 606 15.10 5.26 16.67
CA TYR A 606 15.24 5.29 15.22
C TYR A 606 16.44 6.15 14.83
N TYR A 607 17.35 5.60 14.04
CA TYR A 607 18.49 6.32 13.50
C TYR A 607 18.11 6.88 12.14
N GLU A 608 18.43 8.13 11.89
CA GLU A 608 18.26 8.73 10.57
C GLU A 608 19.36 8.25 9.63
N MET A 609 18.98 7.89 8.41
CA MET A 609 19.90 7.49 7.35
C MET A 609 19.67 8.35 6.12
N THR A 610 20.74 8.96 5.63
CA THR A 610 20.72 9.82 4.43
C THR A 610 21.55 9.21 3.31
N LEU A 611 21.09 9.40 2.08
CA LEU A 611 21.91 9.22 0.88
C LEU A 611 22.29 10.60 0.37
N GLU A 612 23.58 10.88 0.27
CA GLU A 612 24.13 12.20 -0.06
C GLU A 612 24.96 12.16 -1.33
N GLN A 613 24.96 13.27 -2.08
CA GLN A 613 25.80 13.47 -3.25
C GLN A 613 26.56 14.80 -3.16
N ARG A 614 27.82 14.78 -3.59
CA ARG A 614 28.65 15.98 -3.76
C ARG A 614 29.74 15.74 -4.80
N TRP A 615 30.33 16.81 -5.31
CA TRP A 615 31.60 16.78 -6.01
C TRP A 615 32.76 16.74 -5.02
N GLU A 616 33.73 15.87 -5.24
CA GLU A 616 34.99 15.81 -4.49
C GLU A 616 36.18 16.02 -5.43
N GLN A 617 37.10 16.90 -5.03
CA GLN A 617 38.33 17.13 -5.78
C GLN A 617 39.27 15.92 -5.65
N VAL A 618 39.49 15.23 -6.77
CA VAL A 618 40.42 14.08 -6.84
C VAL A 618 41.83 14.48 -7.24
N PHE A 619 42.01 15.61 -7.94
CA PHE A 619 43.30 16.11 -8.39
C PHE A 619 43.27 17.64 -8.50
N ALA A 620 44.41 18.27 -8.21
CA ALA A 620 44.62 19.71 -8.35
C ALA A 620 46.07 19.96 -8.78
N CYS A 621 46.29 20.83 -9.76
CA CYS A 621 47.63 21.31 -10.11
C CYS A 621 47.57 22.79 -10.50
N ASP A 622 48.61 23.54 -10.14
CA ASP A 622 48.82 24.92 -10.60
C ASP A 622 49.90 24.93 -11.68
N LYS A 623 49.76 25.79 -12.69
CA LYS A 623 50.75 25.90 -13.76
C LYS A 623 51.98 26.68 -13.28
N GLY A 624 53.11 26.00 -13.11
CA GLY A 624 54.40 26.65 -12.85
C GLY A 624 54.98 27.34 -14.10
N TYR A 625 55.83 28.36 -13.91
CA TYR A 625 56.40 29.18 -14.99
C TYR A 625 57.25 28.41 -16.03
N ASN A 626 57.64 27.17 -15.76
CA ASN A 626 58.56 26.37 -16.60
C ASN A 626 58.04 24.96 -16.95
N GLU A 627 56.74 24.70 -16.83
CA GLU A 627 56.16 23.38 -17.14
C GLU A 627 55.46 23.35 -18.52
N GLY A 628 55.56 22.21 -19.21
CA GLY A 628 54.86 22.00 -20.48
C GLY A 628 53.33 22.01 -20.34
N ASN A 629 52.60 22.22 -21.43
CA ASN A 629 51.12 22.31 -21.43
C ASN A 629 50.40 20.95 -21.25
N VAL A 630 51.07 19.92 -20.73
CA VAL A 630 50.51 18.57 -20.60
C VAL A 630 50.35 18.21 -19.14
N VAL A 631 49.10 17.96 -18.73
CA VAL A 631 48.75 17.47 -17.39
C VAL A 631 48.43 15.98 -17.51
N VAL A 632 49.18 15.14 -16.80
CA VAL A 632 48.89 13.69 -16.69
C VAL A 632 48.24 13.46 -15.33
N VAL A 633 47.00 12.96 -15.33
CA VAL A 633 46.24 12.66 -14.11
C VAL A 633 46.24 11.14 -13.90
N ASP A 634 46.98 10.66 -12.91
CA ASP A 634 46.99 9.27 -12.45
C ASP A 634 46.67 9.23 -10.95
N VAL A 635 45.38 9.15 -10.61
CA VAL A 635 44.89 9.17 -9.23
C VAL A 635 44.02 7.95 -8.96
N GLN A 636 44.35 7.22 -7.89
CA GLN A 636 43.50 6.15 -7.37
C GLN A 636 42.42 6.73 -6.46
N VAL A 637 41.15 6.58 -6.86
CA VAL A 637 39.99 7.00 -6.07
C VAL A 637 39.40 5.80 -5.32
N LYS A 638 39.18 5.94 -4.01
CA LYS A 638 38.48 4.92 -3.23
C LYS A 638 36.99 4.94 -3.58
N ARG A 639 36.48 3.79 -4.03
CA ARG A 639 35.10 3.64 -4.52
C ARG A 639 34.04 3.55 -3.43
N GLU A 640 34.41 3.05 -2.26
CA GLU A 640 33.50 2.84 -1.14
C GLU A 640 34.13 3.44 0.11
N VAL A 641 33.52 4.49 0.64
CA VAL A 641 33.89 5.09 1.92
C VAL A 641 32.65 5.15 2.77
N PHE A 642 32.64 4.38 3.86
CA PHE A 642 31.59 4.46 4.87
C PHE A 642 31.92 5.60 5.83
N ARG A 643 31.00 6.53 6.02
CA ARG A 643 31.10 7.64 6.98
C ARG A 643 29.97 7.49 7.99
N VAL A 644 30.29 7.47 9.28
CA VAL A 644 29.28 7.53 10.34
C VAL A 644 29.36 8.91 11.01
N GLY A 645 28.30 9.71 10.88
CA GLY A 645 28.16 10.98 11.58
C GLY A 645 27.61 10.78 12.99
N GLY A 646 28.19 11.45 14.00
CA GLY A 646 27.59 11.48 15.34
C GLY A 646 28.53 11.53 16.55
N ILE A 647 29.86 11.52 16.37
CA ILE A 647 30.80 11.72 17.49
C ILE A 647 31.84 12.76 17.07
N ASN A 648 31.67 13.99 17.58
CA ASN A 648 32.63 15.11 17.56
C ASN A 648 33.41 15.32 16.25
N GLU A 649 32.85 16.05 15.28
CA GLU A 649 33.51 16.81 14.18
C GLU A 649 34.68 16.16 13.41
N LYS A 650 34.93 14.85 13.56
CA LYS A 650 36.07 14.17 12.98
C LYS A 650 35.56 12.98 12.21
N GLU A 651 35.60 13.13 10.90
CA GLU A 651 35.38 12.07 9.91
C GLU A 651 36.25 10.86 10.28
N ALA A 652 35.61 9.81 10.78
CA ALA A 652 36.28 8.54 10.96
C ALA A 652 36.25 7.78 9.62
N ILE A 653 37.42 7.66 9.00
CA ILE A 653 37.61 6.76 7.86
C ILE A 653 37.70 5.34 8.45
N LEU A 654 36.66 4.54 8.23
CA LEU A 654 36.63 3.14 8.62
C LEU A 654 37.74 2.38 7.89
N ARG A 655 38.59 1.64 8.63
CA ARG A 655 39.56 0.72 8.01
C ARG A 655 38.80 -0.43 7.34
N ASN A 656 39.33 -0.96 6.24
CA ASN A 656 38.76 -2.06 5.44
C ASN A 656 38.66 -3.42 6.16
N GLU A 657 38.78 -3.47 7.48
CA GLU A 657 38.53 -4.69 8.26
C GLU A 657 37.03 -4.90 8.39
N ARG A 658 36.43 -5.49 7.34
CA ARG A 658 35.03 -5.90 7.32
C ARG A 658 34.93 -7.27 8.00
N ILE A 659 34.31 -7.31 9.16
CA ILE A 659 33.99 -8.57 9.84
C ILE A 659 32.47 -8.73 9.79
N VAL A 660 32.02 -9.80 9.15
CA VAL A 660 30.61 -10.21 9.17
C VAL A 660 30.48 -11.32 10.20
N VAL A 661 29.73 -11.06 11.26
CA VAL A 661 29.43 -12.02 12.33
C VAL A 661 27.93 -11.95 12.59
N ASP A 662 27.27 -13.11 12.62
CA ASP A 662 25.83 -13.27 12.92
C ASP A 662 24.91 -12.32 12.10
N GLY A 663 25.19 -12.18 10.80
CA GLY A 663 24.39 -11.34 9.91
C GLY A 663 24.53 -9.83 10.12
N VAL A 664 25.54 -9.39 10.90
CA VAL A 664 25.88 -7.98 11.13
C VAL A 664 27.26 -7.69 10.56
N MET A 665 27.35 -6.62 9.77
CA MET A 665 28.60 -6.06 9.28
C MET A 665 29.12 -5.02 10.27
N TRP A 666 30.27 -5.29 10.86
CA TRP A 666 30.92 -4.39 11.82
C TRP A 666 31.89 -3.42 11.14
N PHE A 667 31.84 -2.18 11.59
CA PHE A 667 32.66 -1.07 11.12
C PHE A 667 33.45 -0.50 12.29
N ARG A 668 34.78 -0.56 12.20
CA ARG A 668 35.70 -0.05 13.23
C ARG A 668 36.17 1.38 12.95
N SER A 669 35.81 2.31 13.82
CA SER A 669 36.27 3.70 13.80
C SER A 669 37.48 3.89 14.73
N CYS A 670 38.60 4.38 14.20
CA CYS A 670 39.71 4.86 15.01
C CYS A 670 39.56 6.37 15.22
N SER A 671 39.07 6.79 16.39
CA SER A 671 39.20 8.19 16.78
C SER A 671 40.68 8.53 17.03
N LYS A 672 41.14 9.73 16.65
CA LYS A 672 42.51 10.21 16.99
C LYS A 672 42.75 10.36 18.51
N VAL A 673 41.73 10.10 19.34
CA VAL A 673 41.75 10.23 20.79
C VAL A 673 41.39 8.88 21.42
N GLY A 674 42.14 7.83 21.08
CA GLY A 674 42.26 6.59 21.86
C GLY A 674 41.00 5.76 22.17
N GLY A 675 39.83 6.10 21.64
CA GLY A 675 38.61 5.29 21.77
C GLY A 675 38.27 4.62 20.45
N GLU A 676 38.28 3.29 20.43
CA GLU A 676 37.70 2.50 19.34
C GLU A 676 36.17 2.51 19.49
N VAL A 677 35.45 2.87 18.43
CA VAL A 677 34.00 2.77 18.38
C VAL A 677 33.64 1.83 17.24
N ASP A 678 33.09 0.67 17.59
CA ASP A 678 32.59 -0.32 16.64
C ASP A 678 31.09 -0.15 16.45
N ILE A 679 30.66 0.01 15.20
CA ILE A 679 29.24 0.11 14.82
C ILE A 679 28.90 -1.06 13.91
N GLY A 680 27.88 -1.83 14.26
CA GLY A 680 27.35 -2.91 13.44
C GLY A 680 26.11 -2.48 12.67
N LEU A 681 26.03 -2.80 11.39
CA LEU A 681 24.80 -2.69 10.59
C LEU A 681 24.35 -4.08 10.16
N SER A 682 23.07 -4.41 10.31
CA SER A 682 22.52 -5.67 9.77
C SER A 682 22.69 -5.74 8.25
N LEU A 683 22.88 -6.94 7.71
CA LEU A 683 23.04 -7.14 6.27
C LEU A 683 21.84 -6.62 5.46
N ALA A 684 20.61 -6.74 5.97
CA ALA A 684 19.40 -6.20 5.34
C ALA A 684 19.53 -4.70 5.03
N ILE A 685 20.10 -3.92 5.95
CA ILE A 685 20.32 -2.47 5.75
C ILE A 685 21.43 -2.23 4.71
N ILE A 686 22.51 -3.03 4.75
CA ILE A 686 23.62 -2.91 3.80
C ILE A 686 23.17 -3.27 2.37
N GLU A 687 22.39 -4.33 2.22
CA GLU A 687 21.83 -4.78 0.94
C GLU A 687 20.88 -3.72 0.38
N ARG A 688 20.02 -3.14 1.22
CA ARG A 688 19.18 -2.02 0.83
C ARG A 688 19.99 -0.81 0.34
N MET A 689 21.00 -0.40 1.10
CA MET A 689 21.85 0.74 0.75
C MET A 689 22.55 0.53 -0.60
N LYS A 690 23.11 -0.66 -0.83
CA LYS A 690 23.76 -0.99 -2.10
C LYS A 690 22.77 -0.95 -3.24
N TRP A 691 21.59 -1.52 -3.05
CA TRP A 691 20.54 -1.51 -4.06
C TRP A 691 20.16 -0.07 -4.47
N GLU A 692 19.99 0.84 -3.50
CA GLU A 692 19.70 2.27 -3.77
C GLU A 692 20.85 2.99 -4.48
N GLN A 693 22.10 2.62 -4.19
CA GLN A 693 23.27 3.18 -4.86
C GLN A 693 23.38 2.71 -6.32
N GLU A 694 23.16 1.42 -6.57
CA GLU A 694 23.44 0.76 -7.85
C GLU A 694 22.31 0.95 -8.88
N ARG A 695 21.04 1.07 -8.45
CA ARG A 695 19.89 1.14 -9.37
C ARG A 695 19.92 2.33 -10.34
N PHE A 696 20.67 3.40 -10.03
CA PHE A 696 20.78 4.61 -10.85
C PHE A 696 22.10 4.71 -11.65
N GLY A 697 22.69 3.57 -12.03
CA GLY A 697 23.77 3.53 -13.03
C GLY A 697 25.17 3.82 -12.49
N TRP A 698 25.37 3.89 -11.18
CA TRP A 698 26.69 3.94 -10.56
C TRP A 698 27.26 2.53 -10.45
N THR A 699 27.52 1.88 -11.59
CA THR A 699 28.07 0.51 -11.62
C THR A 699 29.55 0.47 -11.24
N ARG A 700 29.94 -0.49 -10.38
CA ARG A 700 31.33 -0.95 -10.19
C ARG A 700 31.91 -1.37 -11.55
N LYS A 701 32.87 -0.61 -12.11
CA LYS A 701 33.71 -1.08 -13.23
C LYS A 701 35.10 -1.44 -12.76
#